data_AF-A0A7W1B876-F1
#
_entry.id   AF-A0A7W1B876-F1
#
_cell.length_a   1.000
_cell.length_b   1.000
_cell.length_c   1.000
_cell.angle_alpha   90.00
_cell.angle_beta   90.00
_cell.angle_gamma   90.00
#
_symmetry.space_group_name_H-M   'P 1'
#
loop_
_entity.id
_entity.type
_entity.pdbx_description
1 polymer ?
#
loop_
_entity_poly.entity_id
_entity_poly.type
_entity_poly.pdbx_seq_one_letter_code
_entity_poly.pdbx_strand_id
1 'polypeptide(L)'
;MLSGQIMGFTRLVVAALGLALTFGACAGDKDELQSTQQAAAVIAVAPITWNIIGLDSNDVTTGPNAFPVGVRVTNTGDATATNLTATFAFTTANAFINLQGPSTVQIASLAPGATADAYFDVVITRTIAARGTTRGYVVTVTGTGFTTATSPAPREVFVESLVSQARNETLSITGPTAVNVGDVVTYVMTGKTATNGYEQLVAALTLPTTGFQVLSTSTTYSAPVGATNTKIYADACGWDNIPSSPTYRGCIGPVQFVGGKAGGAVQVTYVVKVIGAGTFPIGGLIFDFSGASYHYNANFGTFTIAVNANTPPVAANDSFTTAEDTVLTILTPGVLLNDTDAENTALTASLVVGPTSGTLVLNANGSFTYTPNAGYAGPDSFTYRASDGRATSNLATVSITVTAVNDAPIAANDTATILEDAAATAIPVLANDSTAPDTGETLTITAVTQPVGGTVVITGGGTGLTFQPAANFAGTATFTYTVSDGNGGTDTATVTVTVAPVNDAPTAANDTATVGEDAAATAIPVLANDGTAPDTGETLTITSVTQPASGAVVITGAGSGLTFQPAPNFIGTATFTYTVADGNGGTDTATVTVTVNGVNDAPGAANDTATVAEDAAATPINVLANDTTAPDTGETLTITAVTQPVGGTVEITGAGTGVSFQPAANFVGTATFTYTVSDGNGGTDTATVSVTVTGVNDAPGAANDAATVAEDAGATAIPVLANDATAPDAGETLTIT
;
A
#
# COMPACT_ATOMS: atom_id res chain seq x y z
N MET A 1 -20.50 -21.47 34.73
CA MET A 1 -20.48 -22.40 33.58
C MET A 1 -19.02 -22.56 33.20
N LEU A 2 -18.43 -23.75 33.40
CA LEU A 2 -18.10 -24.74 32.36
C LEU A 2 -17.13 -24.20 31.28
N SER A 3 -16.08 -24.91 30.83
CA SER A 3 -15.49 -26.22 31.22
C SER A 3 -14.15 -26.46 30.49
N GLY A 4 -13.27 -27.34 30.99
CA GLY A 4 -12.16 -28.02 30.27
C GLY A 4 -10.98 -27.16 29.74
N GLN A 5 -9.70 -27.40 30.04
CA GLN A 5 -8.81 -28.59 29.93
C GLN A 5 -8.22 -28.91 28.55
N ILE A 6 -7.02 -29.55 28.61
CA ILE A 6 -6.10 -30.07 27.56
C ILE A 6 -5.12 -29.00 27.02
N MET A 7 -3.79 -29.19 26.97
CA MET A 7 -2.78 -30.08 27.60
C MET A 7 -1.39 -29.36 27.53
N GLY A 8 -0.26 -29.77 28.13
CA GLY A 8 0.09 -30.90 29.00
C GLY A 8 1.41 -31.59 28.58
N PHE A 9 2.47 -31.63 29.43
CA PHE A 9 3.71 -32.40 29.15
C PHE A 9 4.33 -33.09 30.38
N THR A 10 5.01 -34.21 30.08
CA THR A 10 5.41 -35.32 30.96
C THR A 10 6.61 -35.05 31.87
N ARG A 11 6.63 -35.64 33.08
CA ARG A 11 7.85 -36.33 33.54
C ARG A 11 7.59 -37.49 34.51
N LEU A 12 8.16 -38.64 34.15
CA LEU A 12 8.09 -39.92 34.84
C LEU A 12 9.12 -39.98 35.99
N VAL A 13 8.68 -40.35 37.20
CA VAL A 13 9.55 -40.83 38.28
C VAL A 13 8.87 -42.05 38.92
N VAL A 14 9.58 -43.17 38.93
CA VAL A 14 9.10 -44.42 39.56
C VAL A 14 9.57 -44.46 41.01
N ALA A 15 8.63 -44.65 41.93
CA ALA A 15 8.90 -45.04 43.31
C ALA A 15 7.84 -46.03 43.79
N ALA A 16 8.27 -47.14 44.38
CA ALA A 16 7.40 -48.24 44.78
C ALA A 16 6.65 -47.94 46.09
N LEU A 17 5.40 -48.39 46.17
CA LEU A 17 4.71 -48.72 47.43
C LEU A 17 3.51 -49.61 47.10
N GLY A 18 3.40 -50.75 47.78
CA GLY A 18 2.27 -51.67 47.61
C GLY A 18 1.06 -51.22 48.42
N LEU A 19 -0.13 -51.33 47.83
CA LEU A 19 -1.39 -51.28 48.56
C LEU A 19 -2.43 -52.20 47.90
N ALA A 20 -3.18 -52.93 48.72
CA ALA A 20 -4.25 -53.79 48.26
C ALA A 20 -5.46 -52.97 47.81
N LEU A 21 -6.12 -53.39 46.73
CA LEU A 21 -7.36 -52.79 46.23
C LEU A 21 -8.46 -53.85 46.14
N THR A 22 -9.29 -53.89 47.18
CA THR A 22 -10.61 -54.50 47.17
C THR A 22 -11.56 -53.68 46.30
N PHE A 23 -12.28 -54.30 45.36
CA PHE A 23 -13.40 -53.68 44.68
C PHE A 23 -14.72 -54.30 45.14
N GLY A 24 -15.59 -53.48 45.73
CA GLY A 24 -16.99 -53.80 45.95
C GLY A 24 -17.83 -53.49 44.70
N ALA A 25 -18.86 -54.28 44.45
CA ALA A 25 -19.74 -54.14 43.29
C ALA A 25 -21.04 -53.40 43.64
N CYS A 26 -21.60 -52.65 42.68
CA CYS A 26 -23.00 -52.22 42.66
C CYS A 26 -23.60 -52.41 41.26
N ALA A 27 -24.77 -53.04 41.20
CA ALA A 27 -25.61 -53.25 40.01
C ALA A 27 -26.61 -52.08 39.82
N GLY A 28 -27.47 -51.98 38.79
CA GLY A 28 -27.83 -52.82 37.63
C GLY A 28 -28.74 -51.98 36.71
N ASP A 29 -28.90 -52.26 35.41
CA ASP A 29 -29.90 -53.16 34.77
C ASP A 29 -29.74 -52.97 33.22
N LYS A 30 -30.06 -53.88 32.28
CA LYS A 30 -30.52 -55.29 32.30
C LYS A 30 -30.28 -55.95 30.92
N ASP A 31 -30.52 -57.28 30.86
CA ASP A 31 -30.52 -58.21 29.70
C ASP A 31 -29.13 -58.59 29.10
N GLU A 32 -28.74 -59.87 28.96
CA GLU A 32 -29.27 -61.12 29.53
C GLU A 32 -28.16 -62.23 29.57
N LEU A 33 -28.05 -62.97 30.70
CA LEU A 33 -27.49 -64.33 30.92
C LEU A 33 -26.25 -64.82 30.09
N GLN A 34 -25.09 -65.24 30.67
CA GLN A 34 -24.90 -66.21 31.76
C GLN A 34 -23.52 -66.09 32.46
N SER A 35 -23.45 -66.58 33.70
CA SER A 35 -22.24 -66.75 34.52
C SER A 35 -21.25 -67.78 33.91
N THR A 36 -19.95 -67.81 34.22
CA THR A 36 -19.38 -67.76 35.59
C THR A 36 -17.90 -67.38 35.53
N GLN A 37 -17.43 -66.48 36.40
CA GLN A 37 -15.99 -66.26 36.59
C GLN A 37 -15.37 -67.45 37.32
N GLN A 38 -14.23 -67.96 36.83
CA GLN A 38 -13.19 -68.50 37.71
C GLN A 38 -12.00 -67.54 37.66
N ALA A 39 -11.74 -66.87 38.78
CA ALA A 39 -10.61 -65.96 38.92
C ALA A 39 -9.30 -66.75 39.01
N ALA A 40 -8.50 -66.71 37.93
CA ALA A 40 -7.14 -67.23 37.94
C ALA A 40 -6.18 -66.20 38.57
N ALA A 41 -6.03 -66.25 39.90
CA ALA A 41 -5.03 -65.45 40.59
C ALA A 41 -3.61 -65.97 40.30
N VAL A 42 -2.84 -65.22 39.51
CA VAL A 42 -1.42 -65.52 39.26
C VAL A 42 -0.57 -64.81 40.31
N ILE A 43 -0.09 -65.57 41.29
CA ILE A 43 0.82 -65.10 42.35
C ILE A 43 2.19 -65.73 42.11
N ALA A 44 3.21 -64.90 41.83
CA ALA A 44 4.60 -65.34 41.68
C ALA A 44 5.39 -64.99 42.95
N VAL A 45 5.77 -66.00 43.74
CA VAL A 45 6.58 -65.85 44.95
C VAL A 45 7.61 -66.99 45.06
N ALA A 46 8.77 -66.69 45.63
CA ALA A 46 9.91 -67.60 45.85
C ALA A 46 9.56 -68.74 46.86
N PRO A 47 10.42 -69.78 47.03
CA PRO A 47 9.98 -71.08 47.53
C PRO A 47 9.68 -71.07 49.04
N ILE A 48 8.40 -71.23 49.37
CA ILE A 48 7.91 -71.54 50.72
C ILE A 48 6.88 -72.67 50.60
N THR A 49 6.94 -73.63 51.52
CA THR A 49 6.08 -74.82 51.56
C THR A 49 4.62 -74.45 51.84
N TRP A 50 3.68 -74.94 51.04
CA TRP A 50 2.24 -74.75 51.25
C TRP A 50 1.55 -76.08 51.61
N ASN A 51 0.84 -76.10 52.73
CA ASN A 51 -0.21 -77.08 53.01
C ASN A 51 -1.55 -76.50 52.54
N ILE A 52 -2.25 -77.18 51.64
CA ILE A 52 -3.62 -76.82 51.24
C ILE A 52 -4.59 -77.70 52.02
N ILE A 53 -5.52 -77.08 52.76
CA ILE A 53 -6.57 -77.76 53.53
C ILE A 53 -7.92 -77.45 52.88
N GLY A 54 -8.62 -78.50 52.44
CA GLY A 54 -10.07 -78.63 52.18
C GLY A 54 -10.86 -77.45 51.59
N LEU A 55 -11.44 -77.66 50.40
CA LEU A 55 -12.68 -76.98 49.99
C LEU A 55 -13.87 -77.86 50.38
N ASP A 56 -14.83 -77.30 51.11
CA ASP A 56 -16.10 -77.96 51.48
C ASP A 56 -17.16 -77.69 50.40
N SER A 57 -17.99 -78.69 50.08
CA SER A 57 -18.91 -78.65 48.93
C SER A 57 -20.34 -79.06 49.30
N ASN A 58 -21.01 -78.21 50.07
CA ASN A 58 -22.41 -78.37 50.47
C ASN A 58 -23.40 -77.65 49.52
N ASP A 59 -23.30 -77.88 48.20
CA ASP A 59 -24.45 -77.69 47.28
C ASP A 59 -24.23 -78.40 45.93
N VAL A 60 -24.52 -79.71 45.86
CA VAL A 60 -24.58 -80.48 44.60
C VAL A 60 -25.76 -81.45 44.68
N THR A 61 -26.78 -81.24 43.84
CA THR A 61 -27.91 -82.17 43.71
C THR A 61 -27.52 -83.38 42.86
N THR A 62 -28.07 -84.54 43.21
CA THR A 62 -27.64 -85.85 42.67
C THR A 62 -28.06 -86.05 41.20
N GLY A 63 -27.09 -85.96 40.29
CA GLY A 63 -27.23 -86.31 38.87
C GLY A 63 -25.91 -86.87 38.30
N PRO A 64 -25.93 -87.65 37.21
CA PRO A 64 -24.79 -88.47 36.76
C PRO A 64 -23.59 -87.69 36.18
N ASN A 65 -23.65 -86.36 36.09
CA ASN A 65 -22.66 -85.50 35.44
C ASN A 65 -21.99 -84.53 36.44
N ALA A 66 -21.48 -85.04 37.56
CA ALA A 66 -20.65 -84.25 38.47
C ALA A 66 -19.23 -84.07 37.90
N PHE A 67 -18.84 -82.84 37.58
CA PHE A 67 -17.50 -82.53 37.05
C PHE A 67 -16.44 -82.50 38.18
N PRO A 68 -15.28 -83.18 38.03
CA PRO A 68 -14.23 -83.16 39.04
C PRO A 68 -13.43 -81.86 39.04
N VAL A 69 -13.12 -81.34 40.23
CA VAL A 69 -12.25 -80.17 40.42
C VAL A 69 -10.78 -80.60 40.27
N GLY A 70 -10.09 -80.07 39.24
CA GLY A 70 -8.67 -80.36 38.99
C GLY A 70 -7.73 -79.29 39.56
N VAL A 71 -6.75 -79.69 40.37
CA VAL A 71 -5.65 -78.81 40.84
C VAL A 71 -4.48 -78.93 39.88
N ARG A 72 -4.02 -77.81 39.30
CA ARG A 72 -2.88 -77.78 38.37
C ARG A 72 -1.66 -77.12 39.03
N VAL A 73 -0.61 -77.90 39.29
CA VAL A 73 0.69 -77.39 39.75
C VAL A 73 1.63 -77.33 38.54
N THR A 74 2.28 -76.19 38.33
CA THR A 74 3.23 -75.98 37.21
C THR A 74 4.57 -75.49 37.78
N ASN A 75 5.67 -76.20 37.53
CA ASN A 75 7.00 -75.67 37.83
C ASN A 75 7.38 -74.63 36.75
N THR A 76 7.80 -73.44 37.17
CA THR A 76 8.20 -72.33 36.30
C THR A 76 9.61 -71.80 36.58
N GLY A 77 10.45 -72.56 37.31
CA GLY A 77 11.82 -72.18 37.65
C GLY A 77 12.88 -73.26 37.36
N ASP A 78 13.92 -72.85 36.65
CA ASP A 78 15.27 -73.43 36.41
C ASP A 78 15.44 -74.96 36.20
N ALA A 79 16.19 -75.32 35.17
CA ALA A 79 16.34 -76.67 34.62
C ALA A 79 17.26 -77.61 35.43
N THR A 80 17.52 -77.32 36.71
CA THR A 80 18.49 -78.04 37.55
C THR A 80 17.93 -78.58 38.88
N ALA A 81 16.68 -78.29 39.24
CA ALA A 81 16.03 -78.84 40.43
C ALA A 81 15.52 -80.27 40.19
N THR A 82 16.17 -81.28 40.78
CA THR A 82 15.96 -82.71 40.43
C THR A 82 14.92 -83.46 41.27
N ASN A 83 14.25 -82.84 42.25
CA ASN A 83 13.09 -83.44 42.94
C ASN A 83 12.10 -82.37 43.41
N LEU A 84 10.82 -82.59 43.13
CA LEU A 84 9.68 -81.81 43.63
C LEU A 84 8.81 -82.76 44.46
N THR A 85 8.74 -82.56 45.78
CA THR A 85 7.93 -83.37 46.69
C THR A 85 6.61 -82.66 46.98
N ALA A 86 5.48 -83.27 46.60
CA ALA A 86 4.15 -82.79 46.92
C ALA A 86 3.37 -83.89 47.66
N THR A 87 2.84 -83.56 48.84
CA THR A 87 2.06 -84.47 49.67
C THR A 87 0.58 -84.14 49.54
N PHE A 88 -0.23 -85.12 49.13
CA PHE A 88 -1.68 -84.97 48.98
C PHE A 88 -2.42 -85.85 49.99
N ALA A 89 -3.48 -85.32 50.58
CA ALA A 89 -4.42 -86.07 51.41
C ALA A 89 -5.80 -86.03 50.76
N PHE A 90 -6.38 -87.19 50.48
CA PHE A 90 -7.67 -87.33 49.79
C PHE A 90 -8.75 -87.84 50.75
N THR A 91 -9.96 -87.29 50.65
CA THR A 91 -11.12 -87.68 51.47
C THR A 91 -12.28 -88.27 50.67
N THR A 92 -12.18 -88.31 49.33
CA THR A 92 -13.17 -88.92 48.43
C THR A 92 -12.49 -89.68 47.28
N ALA A 93 -13.22 -90.61 46.64
CA ALA A 93 -12.63 -91.73 45.89
C ALA A 93 -12.13 -91.45 44.45
N ASN A 94 -12.33 -90.24 43.90
CA ASN A 94 -11.97 -89.93 42.51
C ASN A 94 -11.10 -88.67 42.43
N ALA A 95 -9.78 -88.83 42.21
CA ALA A 95 -8.85 -87.73 41.97
C ALA A 95 -7.83 -88.10 40.89
N PHE A 96 -7.55 -87.17 39.97
CA PHE A 96 -6.56 -87.32 38.91
C PHE A 96 -5.34 -86.42 39.16
N ILE A 97 -4.14 -86.94 38.93
CA ILE A 97 -2.88 -86.17 39.00
C ILE A 97 -2.19 -86.27 37.63
N ASN A 98 -1.85 -85.12 37.03
CA ASN A 98 -1.08 -85.05 35.79
C ASN A 98 0.31 -84.46 36.10
N LEU A 99 1.36 -85.26 35.89
CA LEU A 99 2.76 -84.88 36.13
C LEU A 99 3.50 -84.73 34.80
N GLN A 100 4.25 -83.64 34.65
CA GLN A 100 5.04 -83.34 33.46
C GLN A 100 6.52 -83.22 33.86
N GLY A 101 7.25 -84.35 33.77
CA GLY A 101 8.68 -84.44 34.12
C GLY A 101 9.03 -85.72 34.88
N PRO A 102 10.33 -85.99 35.14
CA PRO A 102 10.74 -87.04 36.06
C PRO A 102 10.28 -86.67 37.48
N SER A 103 9.59 -87.57 38.17
CA SER A 103 9.02 -87.30 39.50
C SER A 103 8.90 -88.58 40.32
N THR A 104 9.08 -88.46 41.63
CA THR A 104 8.88 -89.55 42.60
C THR A 104 7.56 -89.31 43.33
N VAL A 105 6.62 -90.25 43.26
CA VAL A 105 5.33 -90.14 43.94
C VAL A 105 5.34 -90.97 45.21
N GLN A 106 5.01 -90.35 46.35
CA GLN A 106 4.89 -91.03 47.65
C GLN A 106 3.44 -90.89 48.15
N ILE A 107 2.76 -92.02 48.36
CA ILE A 107 1.40 -92.06 48.92
C ILE A 107 1.53 -92.35 50.41
N ALA A 108 1.13 -91.41 51.27
CA ALA A 108 1.50 -91.43 52.69
C ALA A 108 0.61 -92.35 53.56
N SER A 109 -0.71 -92.37 53.35
CA SER A 109 -1.65 -93.31 53.99
C SER A 109 -3.07 -93.20 53.43
N LEU A 110 -3.87 -94.25 53.63
CA LEU A 110 -5.34 -94.17 53.62
C LEU A 110 -5.81 -93.96 55.05
N ALA A 111 -6.83 -93.13 55.27
CA ALA A 111 -7.44 -92.95 56.58
C ALA A 111 -8.16 -94.26 57.03
N PRO A 112 -8.15 -94.62 58.32
CA PRO A 112 -8.81 -95.83 58.80
C PRO A 112 -10.33 -95.75 58.59
N GLY A 113 -10.87 -96.60 57.70
CA GLY A 113 -12.31 -96.69 57.45
C GLY A 113 -12.72 -96.76 55.97
N ALA A 114 -11.81 -96.49 55.02
CA ALA A 114 -12.11 -96.67 53.60
C ALA A 114 -12.11 -98.16 53.22
N THR A 115 -13.25 -98.68 52.77
CA THR A 115 -13.37 -100.04 52.21
C THR A 115 -12.71 -100.12 50.83
N ALA A 116 -12.00 -101.22 50.57
CA ALA A 116 -11.17 -101.38 49.38
C ALA A 116 -11.99 -101.52 48.09
N ASP A 117 -11.84 -100.53 47.19
CA ASP A 117 -11.76 -100.69 45.73
C ASP A 117 -11.29 -99.36 45.13
N ALA A 118 -9.99 -99.25 44.83
CA ALA A 118 -9.38 -98.06 44.23
C ALA A 118 -8.48 -98.47 43.07
N TYR A 119 -8.91 -98.20 41.84
CA TYR A 119 -8.10 -98.35 40.63
C TYR A 119 -7.27 -97.07 40.42
N PHE A 120 -5.98 -97.23 40.09
CA PHE A 120 -5.08 -96.13 39.75
C PHE A 120 -4.55 -96.33 38.33
N ASP A 121 -4.99 -95.48 37.39
CA ASP A 121 -4.38 -95.40 36.05
C ASP A 121 -3.16 -94.48 36.07
N VAL A 122 -1.98 -95.03 35.77
CA VAL A 122 -0.73 -94.27 35.61
C VAL A 122 -0.46 -94.04 34.13
N VAL A 123 -0.90 -92.90 33.61
CA VAL A 123 -0.67 -92.51 32.21
C VAL A 123 0.75 -91.96 32.04
N ILE A 124 1.67 -92.82 31.57
CA ILE A 124 3.04 -92.40 31.20
C ILE A 124 3.05 -91.91 29.74
N THR A 125 3.03 -90.59 29.54
CA THR A 125 3.18 -89.99 28.21
C THR A 125 4.64 -90.09 27.74
N ARG A 126 4.92 -90.94 26.74
CA ARG A 126 6.25 -91.01 26.11
C ARG A 126 6.40 -89.98 24.99
N THR A 127 7.27 -88.99 25.19
CA THR A 127 7.83 -88.20 24.07
C THR A 127 8.97 -88.98 23.42
N ILE A 128 8.75 -89.51 22.21
CA ILE A 128 9.79 -90.22 21.46
C ILE A 128 10.68 -89.21 20.74
N ALA A 129 11.87 -88.96 21.29
CA ALA A 129 12.99 -88.43 20.52
C ALA A 129 13.63 -89.53 19.65
N ALA A 130 14.47 -89.12 18.69
CA ALA A 130 14.91 -89.95 17.56
C ALA A 130 15.54 -91.32 17.90
N ARG A 131 15.52 -92.21 16.90
CA ARG A 131 15.93 -93.63 16.90
C ARG A 131 17.08 -94.00 17.86
N GLY A 132 16.85 -95.03 18.67
CA GLY A 132 17.92 -95.95 19.10
C GLY A 132 18.39 -95.87 20.55
N THR A 133 17.50 -95.96 21.54
CA THR A 133 17.91 -96.43 22.89
C THR A 133 16.73 -96.98 23.70
N THR A 134 16.83 -98.21 24.17
CA THR A 134 15.86 -98.79 25.11
C THR A 134 16.21 -98.36 26.53
N ARG A 135 15.42 -97.46 27.14
CA ARG A 135 15.48 -97.18 28.58
C ARG A 135 14.24 -97.79 29.26
N GLY A 136 14.47 -98.73 30.17
CA GLY A 136 13.44 -99.24 31.07
C GLY A 136 13.21 -98.26 32.22
N TYR A 137 11.97 -98.16 32.68
CA TYR A 137 11.58 -97.41 33.88
C TYR A 137 11.26 -98.41 34.98
N VAL A 138 11.83 -98.21 36.18
CA VAL A 138 11.50 -99.00 37.38
C VAL A 138 10.47 -98.24 38.18
N VAL A 139 9.33 -98.86 38.45
CA VAL A 139 8.33 -98.33 39.39
C VAL A 139 8.44 -99.13 40.68
N THR A 140 8.86 -98.46 41.76
CA THR A 140 8.96 -99.07 43.10
C THR A 140 7.77 -98.64 43.93
N VAL A 141 6.87 -99.57 44.25
CA VAL A 141 5.77 -99.35 45.21
C VAL A 141 6.17 -99.97 46.54
N THR A 142 6.33 -99.13 47.58
CA THR A 142 6.61 -99.58 48.95
C THR A 142 5.53 -99.11 49.90
N GLY A 143 4.69 -100.04 50.37
CA GLY A 143 3.68 -99.80 51.39
C GLY A 143 3.22 -101.12 52.01
N THR A 144 3.26 -101.22 53.35
CA THR A 144 2.83 -102.42 54.09
C THR A 144 1.32 -102.44 54.26
N GLY A 145 0.63 -103.46 53.74
CA GLY A 145 -0.81 -103.64 53.99
C GLY A 145 -1.63 -104.29 52.87
N PHE A 146 -1.07 -104.52 51.68
CA PHE A 146 -1.79 -105.12 50.55
C PHE A 146 -1.55 -106.63 50.45
N THR A 147 -2.64 -107.41 50.40
CA THR A 147 -2.60 -108.86 50.18
C THR A 147 -2.39 -109.19 48.71
N THR A 148 -1.56 -110.20 48.44
CA THR A 148 -1.25 -110.67 47.09
C THR A 148 -2.47 -111.33 46.42
N ALA A 149 -2.93 -110.77 45.31
CA ALA A 149 -3.84 -111.44 44.38
C ALA A 149 -3.09 -111.80 43.09
N THR A 150 -3.09 -113.08 42.72
CA THR A 150 -2.36 -113.61 41.56
C THR A 150 -3.30 -113.97 40.40
N SER A 151 -2.79 -113.76 39.17
CA SER A 151 -3.32 -114.28 37.89
C SER A 151 -4.51 -113.53 37.27
N PRO A 152 -4.67 -113.48 35.92
CA PRO A 152 -3.86 -114.11 34.87
C PRO A 152 -3.18 -113.15 33.87
N ALA A 153 -2.38 -113.78 33.00
CA ALA A 153 -1.61 -113.31 31.84
C ALA A 153 -2.00 -111.97 31.15
N PRO A 154 -1.00 -111.25 30.57
CA PRO A 154 -1.25 -110.03 29.82
C PRO A 154 -2.12 -110.33 28.58
N ARG A 155 -3.22 -109.59 28.43
CA ARG A 155 -3.86 -109.43 27.13
C ARG A 155 -3.01 -108.49 26.30
N GLU A 156 -2.16 -109.07 25.44
CA GLU A 156 -1.64 -108.38 24.26
C GLU A 156 -2.83 -107.96 23.39
N VAL A 157 -3.29 -106.72 23.55
CA VAL A 157 -4.14 -106.08 22.55
C VAL A 157 -3.22 -105.72 21.40
N PHE A 158 -3.25 -106.55 20.35
CA PHE A 158 -2.74 -106.21 19.03
C PHE A 158 -3.52 -105.00 18.50
N VAL A 159 -3.07 -103.79 18.85
CA VAL A 159 -3.21 -102.66 17.94
C VAL A 159 -2.10 -102.84 16.92
N GLU A 160 -2.46 -103.38 15.76
CA GLU A 160 -1.56 -103.31 14.61
C GLU A 160 -1.14 -101.86 14.41
N SER A 161 0.17 -101.67 14.29
CA SER A 161 0.73 -100.46 13.73
C SER A 161 0.31 -100.36 12.26
N LEU A 162 -0.93 -99.90 12.02
CA LEU A 162 -1.25 -99.18 10.81
C LEU A 162 -0.43 -97.88 10.84
N VAL A 163 0.81 -98.04 10.37
CA VAL A 163 1.63 -96.96 9.83
C VAL A 163 0.68 -96.16 8.95
N SER A 164 0.46 -94.89 9.29
CA SER A 164 -0.13 -93.97 8.32
C SER A 164 0.78 -94.01 7.11
N GLN A 165 0.30 -94.60 6.01
CA GLN A 165 0.99 -94.39 4.75
C GLN A 165 1.02 -92.87 4.58
N ALA A 166 2.22 -92.32 4.53
CA ALA A 166 2.42 -90.95 4.08
C ALA A 166 1.98 -90.93 2.61
N ARG A 167 0.67 -90.79 2.37
CA ARG A 167 0.15 -90.42 1.07
C ARG A 167 0.87 -89.14 0.68
N ASN A 168 1.47 -89.13 -0.50
CA ASN A 168 2.42 -88.10 -0.92
C ASN A 168 1.66 -86.85 -1.41
N GLU A 169 0.72 -86.37 -0.58
CA GLU A 169 -0.16 -85.25 -0.81
C GLU A 169 0.63 -83.95 -0.65
N THR A 170 0.87 -83.27 -1.78
CA THR A 170 1.59 -82.00 -1.78
C THR A 170 0.59 -80.87 -1.65
N LEU A 171 0.61 -80.19 -0.50
CA LEU A 171 -0.11 -78.94 -0.27
C LEU A 171 0.86 -77.77 -0.45
N SER A 172 0.57 -76.86 -1.38
CA SER A 172 1.35 -75.64 -1.58
C SER A 172 0.46 -74.42 -1.48
N ILE A 173 0.83 -73.47 -0.63
CA ILE A 173 0.24 -72.12 -0.58
C ILE A 173 1.18 -71.18 -1.34
N THR A 174 0.63 -70.33 -2.19
CA THR A 174 1.38 -69.30 -2.93
C THR A 174 0.70 -67.96 -2.76
N GLY A 175 1.48 -66.95 -2.38
CA GLY A 175 1.04 -65.58 -2.13
C GLY A 175 2.20 -64.77 -1.52
N PRO A 176 2.01 -63.48 -1.27
CA PRO A 176 3.04 -62.63 -0.69
C PRO A 176 3.41 -63.07 0.74
N THR A 177 4.70 -63.10 1.07
CA THR A 177 5.22 -63.39 2.43
C THR A 177 5.23 -62.16 3.34
N ALA A 178 5.14 -60.97 2.76
CA ALA A 178 5.07 -59.69 3.47
C ALA A 178 4.01 -58.80 2.80
N VAL A 179 3.16 -58.16 3.62
CA VAL A 179 2.02 -57.32 3.20
C VAL A 179 1.78 -56.21 4.22
N ASN A 180 1.05 -55.16 3.87
CA ASN A 180 0.76 -54.05 4.77
C ASN A 180 -0.70 -54.08 5.25
N VAL A 181 -0.98 -53.52 6.45
CA VAL A 181 -2.36 -53.43 6.98
C VAL A 181 -3.24 -52.63 6.03
N GLY A 182 -4.32 -53.24 5.54
CA GLY A 182 -5.30 -52.66 4.61
C GLY A 182 -5.11 -53.07 3.14
N ASP A 183 -4.05 -53.80 2.80
CA ASP A 183 -3.86 -54.33 1.44
C ASP A 183 -4.94 -55.36 1.09
N VAL A 184 -5.23 -55.50 -0.20
CA VAL A 184 -6.05 -56.59 -0.73
C VAL A 184 -5.14 -57.54 -1.50
N VAL A 185 -4.88 -58.70 -0.91
CA VAL A 185 -3.92 -59.68 -1.42
C VAL A 185 -4.59 -61.01 -1.73
N THR A 186 -4.01 -61.75 -2.67
CA THR A 186 -4.55 -63.04 -3.13
C THR A 186 -3.62 -64.17 -2.70
N TYR A 187 -4.17 -65.14 -1.96
CA TYR A 187 -3.50 -66.38 -1.60
C TYR A 187 -4.12 -67.55 -2.37
N VAL A 188 -3.27 -68.37 -2.98
CA VAL A 188 -3.68 -69.50 -3.80
C VAL A 188 -3.19 -70.78 -3.13
N MET A 189 -4.13 -71.59 -2.62
CA MET A 189 -3.84 -72.94 -2.14
C MET A 189 -4.01 -73.94 -3.29
N THR A 190 -3.02 -74.80 -3.51
CA THR A 190 -3.09 -75.88 -4.49
C THR A 190 -2.83 -77.22 -3.81
N GLY A 191 -3.68 -78.20 -4.07
CA GLY A 191 -3.56 -79.58 -3.57
C GLY A 191 -3.83 -80.61 -4.67
N LYS A 192 -3.28 -81.82 -4.51
CA LYS A 192 -3.49 -82.97 -5.40
C LYS A 192 -3.90 -84.18 -4.58
N THR A 193 -4.95 -84.89 -5.01
CA THR A 193 -5.40 -86.13 -4.36
C THR A 193 -4.51 -87.32 -4.74
N ALA A 194 -4.44 -88.33 -3.87
CA ALA A 194 -3.70 -89.54 -4.16
C ALA A 194 -4.46 -90.42 -5.17
N THR A 195 -3.77 -91.39 -5.77
CA THR A 195 -4.28 -92.10 -6.96
C THR A 195 -5.30 -93.21 -6.64
N ASN A 196 -5.65 -93.43 -5.36
CA ASN A 196 -6.22 -94.70 -4.89
C ASN A 196 -7.52 -94.57 -4.06
N GLY A 197 -8.65 -94.32 -4.73
CA GLY A 197 -9.99 -94.45 -4.13
C GLY A 197 -10.71 -93.14 -3.83
N TYR A 198 -11.90 -93.23 -3.22
CA TYR A 198 -12.80 -92.09 -2.97
C TYR A 198 -12.25 -91.17 -1.87
N GLU A 199 -11.53 -90.12 -2.25
CA GLU A 199 -11.00 -89.07 -1.37
C GLU A 199 -11.77 -87.76 -1.62
N GLN A 200 -12.29 -87.13 -0.55
CA GLN A 200 -12.82 -85.76 -0.62
C GLN A 200 -11.72 -84.81 -0.18
N LEU A 201 -11.24 -83.94 -1.07
CA LEU A 201 -10.28 -82.91 -0.66
C LEU A 201 -11.06 -81.74 -0.04
N VAL A 202 -10.81 -81.49 1.24
CA VAL A 202 -11.26 -80.29 1.93
C VAL A 202 -10.04 -79.43 2.17
N ALA A 203 -10.01 -78.24 1.55
CA ALA A 203 -8.93 -77.28 1.71
C ALA A 203 -9.44 -76.06 2.48
N ALA A 204 -8.97 -75.89 3.71
CA ALA A 204 -9.32 -74.74 4.56
C ALA A 204 -8.07 -73.90 4.85
N LEU A 205 -8.03 -72.66 4.36
CA LEU A 205 -7.02 -71.69 4.74
C LEU A 205 -7.39 -71.11 6.10
N THR A 206 -6.54 -71.33 7.11
CA THR A 206 -6.73 -70.75 8.44
C THR A 206 -6.08 -69.37 8.48
N LEU A 207 -6.86 -68.32 8.77
CA LEU A 207 -6.41 -66.94 8.83
C LEU A 207 -6.81 -66.33 10.18
N PRO A 208 -5.87 -65.80 10.99
CA PRO A 208 -6.19 -65.22 12.28
C PRO A 208 -7.11 -63.99 12.11
N THR A 209 -8.20 -63.99 12.89
CA THR A 209 -9.28 -62.99 12.84
C THR A 209 -8.84 -61.57 13.21
N THR A 210 -7.70 -61.44 13.89
CA THR A 210 -7.06 -60.18 14.26
C THR A 210 -6.21 -59.57 13.14
N GLY A 211 -5.88 -60.33 12.10
CA GLY A 211 -4.97 -59.93 11.02
C GLY A 211 -5.60 -59.81 9.64
N PHE A 212 -6.61 -60.62 9.32
CA PHE A 212 -7.18 -60.70 7.96
C PHE A 212 -8.71 -60.80 7.93
N GLN A 213 -9.31 -60.24 6.89
CA GLN A 213 -10.72 -60.36 6.52
C GLN A 213 -10.79 -60.96 5.12
N VAL A 214 -11.44 -62.12 4.95
CA VAL A 214 -11.66 -62.69 3.60
C VAL A 214 -12.73 -61.87 2.88
N LEU A 215 -12.41 -61.36 1.70
CA LEU A 215 -13.33 -60.61 0.84
C LEU A 215 -14.06 -61.53 -0.14
N SER A 216 -13.34 -62.47 -0.73
CA SER A 216 -13.93 -63.48 -1.62
C SER A 216 -13.09 -64.75 -1.66
N THR A 217 -13.74 -65.84 -2.10
CA THR A 217 -13.09 -67.13 -2.35
C THR A 217 -13.59 -67.69 -3.67
N SER A 218 -12.70 -68.28 -4.47
CA SER A 218 -13.06 -69.02 -5.67
C SER A 218 -12.29 -70.34 -5.73
N THR A 219 -12.90 -71.36 -6.33
CA THR A 219 -12.30 -72.70 -6.45
C THR A 219 -12.35 -73.14 -7.89
N THR A 220 -11.23 -73.68 -8.37
CA THR A 220 -11.13 -74.34 -9.66
C THR A 220 -10.72 -75.80 -9.45
N TYR A 221 -11.37 -76.70 -10.19
CA TYR A 221 -11.09 -78.13 -10.18
C TYR A 221 -10.66 -78.58 -11.57
N SER A 222 -9.45 -79.09 -11.68
CA SER A 222 -8.92 -79.66 -12.91
C SER A 222 -9.02 -81.19 -12.86
N ALA A 223 -10.05 -81.72 -13.49
CA ALA A 223 -10.27 -83.16 -13.63
C ALA A 223 -9.30 -83.77 -14.67
N PRO A 224 -8.80 -85.00 -14.46
CA PRO A 224 -8.26 -85.81 -15.54
C PRO A 224 -9.36 -86.09 -16.58
N VAL A 225 -8.99 -86.15 -17.86
CA VAL A 225 -9.95 -86.33 -18.98
C VAL A 225 -10.75 -87.61 -18.80
N GLY A 226 -12.07 -87.49 -18.56
CA GLY A 226 -13.01 -88.62 -18.47
C GLY A 226 -13.83 -88.76 -17.18
N ALA A 227 -13.74 -87.84 -16.21
CA ALA A 227 -14.57 -87.88 -14.99
C ALA A 227 -15.95 -87.19 -15.17
N THR A 228 -17.01 -87.79 -14.61
CA THR A 228 -18.43 -87.37 -14.83
C THR A 228 -19.22 -87.04 -13.55
N ASN A 229 -18.57 -86.78 -12.42
CA ASN A 229 -19.24 -86.27 -11.22
C ASN A 229 -18.25 -85.48 -10.34
N THR A 230 -18.50 -84.18 -10.21
CA THR A 230 -17.84 -83.31 -9.23
C THR A 230 -18.95 -82.57 -8.48
N LYS A 231 -18.93 -82.60 -7.15
CA LYS A 231 -19.75 -81.70 -6.33
C LYS A 231 -18.81 -80.82 -5.51
N ILE A 232 -19.00 -79.52 -5.64
CA ILE A 232 -18.37 -78.50 -4.79
C ILE A 232 -19.43 -78.07 -3.79
N TYR A 233 -19.19 -78.31 -2.51
CA TYR A 233 -20.01 -77.77 -1.43
C TYR A 233 -19.24 -76.62 -0.77
N ALA A 234 -19.92 -75.51 -0.50
CA ALA A 234 -19.35 -74.36 0.17
C ALA A 234 -20.19 -74.08 1.43
N ASP A 235 -19.76 -74.62 2.57
CA ASP A 235 -20.45 -74.42 3.84
C ASP A 235 -19.73 -73.34 4.67
N ALA A 236 -20.52 -72.49 5.32
CA ALA A 236 -20.05 -71.63 6.39
C ALA A 236 -19.77 -72.49 7.64
N CYS A 237 -18.75 -72.14 8.42
CA CYS A 237 -18.25 -72.96 9.53
C CYS A 237 -19.35 -73.26 10.58
N GLY A 238 -19.89 -74.48 10.55
CA GLY A 238 -21.07 -74.86 11.33
C GLY A 238 -21.19 -76.36 11.58
N TRP A 239 -20.12 -77.01 12.04
CA TRP A 239 -20.12 -78.41 12.51
C TRP A 239 -19.50 -78.49 13.92
N ASP A 240 -20.30 -78.87 14.91
CA ASP A 240 -19.97 -78.84 16.35
C ASP A 240 -19.00 -79.93 16.84
N ASN A 241 -18.38 -80.70 15.94
CA ASN A 241 -17.57 -81.89 16.27
C ASN A 241 -16.12 -81.82 15.75
N ILE A 242 -15.43 -80.72 16.05
CA ILE A 242 -13.96 -80.66 15.98
C ILE A 242 -13.41 -80.66 17.42
N PRO A 243 -12.43 -81.53 17.77
CA PRO A 243 -11.88 -81.59 19.12
C PRO A 243 -11.39 -80.23 19.63
N SER A 244 -11.70 -79.93 20.89
CA SER A 244 -11.51 -78.64 21.55
C SER A 244 -10.04 -78.30 21.85
N SER A 245 -9.25 -78.04 20.82
CA SER A 245 -7.94 -77.38 20.94
C SER A 245 -8.11 -75.85 20.98
N PRO A 246 -7.49 -75.14 21.95
CA PRO A 246 -7.66 -73.70 22.10
C PRO A 246 -7.02 -72.85 20.98
N THR A 247 -6.21 -73.44 20.09
CA THR A 247 -5.46 -72.73 19.04
C THR A 247 -6.21 -72.51 17.71
N TYR A 248 -7.42 -73.07 17.51
CA TYR A 248 -8.04 -73.16 16.17
C TYR A 248 -9.46 -72.55 16.04
N ARG A 249 -9.86 -71.59 16.89
CA ARG A 249 -11.05 -70.76 16.64
C ARG A 249 -10.71 -69.59 15.71
N GLY A 250 -10.64 -69.83 14.40
CA GLY A 250 -10.19 -68.81 13.45
C GLY A 250 -10.37 -69.13 11.96
N CYS A 251 -11.44 -69.82 11.57
CA CYS A 251 -11.78 -69.97 10.16
C CYS A 251 -12.63 -68.77 9.70
N ILE A 252 -12.15 -68.00 8.73
CA ILE A 252 -12.94 -67.00 8.00
C ILE A 252 -13.04 -67.45 6.54
N GLY A 253 -14.25 -67.41 5.98
CA GLY A 253 -14.54 -67.83 4.61
C GLY A 253 -15.23 -69.20 4.53
N PRO A 254 -15.91 -69.51 3.41
CA PRO A 254 -16.54 -70.81 3.22
C PRO A 254 -15.47 -71.90 3.13
N VAL A 255 -15.67 -72.98 3.89
CA VAL A 255 -14.87 -74.19 3.73
C VAL A 255 -15.41 -74.89 2.49
N GLN A 256 -14.58 -75.01 1.44
CA GLN A 256 -14.99 -75.67 0.21
C GLN A 256 -14.55 -77.14 0.20
N PHE A 257 -15.55 -78.00 0.11
CA PHE A 257 -15.40 -79.45 -0.01
C PHE A 257 -15.46 -79.80 -1.49
N VAL A 258 -14.39 -80.38 -2.03
CA VAL A 258 -14.32 -80.82 -3.42
C VAL A 258 -14.26 -82.35 -3.46
N GLY A 259 -15.41 -82.96 -3.72
CA GLY A 259 -15.49 -84.39 -4.00
C GLY A 259 -15.05 -84.68 -5.43
N GLY A 260 -13.88 -85.31 -5.60
CA GLY A 260 -13.31 -85.66 -6.89
C GLY A 260 -12.79 -87.10 -6.92
N LYS A 261 -12.61 -87.66 -8.12
CA LYS A 261 -11.87 -88.93 -8.27
C LYS A 261 -10.35 -88.68 -8.22
N ALA A 262 -9.63 -89.74 -7.87
CA ALA A 262 -8.18 -89.85 -7.83
C ALA A 262 -7.43 -89.10 -8.95
N GLY A 263 -6.41 -88.33 -8.58
CA GLY A 263 -5.47 -87.68 -9.50
C GLY A 263 -5.87 -86.29 -10.03
N GLY A 264 -6.95 -85.70 -9.53
CA GLY A 264 -7.32 -84.31 -9.86
C GLY A 264 -6.51 -83.27 -9.09
N ALA A 265 -6.33 -82.09 -9.69
CA ALA A 265 -5.75 -80.93 -9.01
C ALA A 265 -6.85 -79.95 -8.58
N VAL A 266 -6.80 -79.52 -7.33
CA VAL A 266 -7.74 -78.54 -6.75
C VAL A 266 -6.98 -77.28 -6.42
N GLN A 267 -7.52 -76.14 -6.80
CA GLN A 267 -6.96 -74.83 -6.48
C GLN A 267 -8.05 -73.95 -5.86
N VAL A 268 -7.77 -73.42 -4.66
CA VAL A 268 -8.66 -72.51 -3.94
C VAL A 268 -7.94 -71.17 -3.78
N THR A 269 -8.56 -70.13 -4.29
CA THR A 269 -8.05 -68.76 -4.30
C THR A 269 -8.84 -67.92 -3.30
N TYR A 270 -8.12 -67.34 -2.34
CA TYR A 270 -8.65 -66.44 -1.31
C TYR A 270 -8.19 -65.02 -1.61
N VAL A 271 -9.14 -64.11 -1.81
CA VAL A 271 -8.88 -62.67 -1.84
C VAL A 271 -9.16 -62.13 -0.46
N VAL A 272 -8.14 -61.59 0.21
CA VAL A 272 -8.21 -61.17 1.61
C VAL A 272 -7.77 -59.74 1.77
N LYS A 273 -8.53 -58.99 2.56
CA LYS A 273 -8.11 -57.68 3.07
C LYS A 273 -7.32 -57.89 4.35
N VAL A 274 -6.13 -57.32 4.43
CA VAL A 274 -5.34 -57.29 5.66
C VAL A 274 -5.97 -56.24 6.58
N ILE A 275 -6.15 -56.55 7.88
CA ILE A 275 -6.87 -55.66 8.83
C ILE A 275 -6.15 -55.44 10.17
N GLY A 276 -5.04 -56.14 10.45
CA GLY A 276 -4.23 -55.89 11.65
C GLY A 276 -2.79 -56.33 11.46
N ALA A 277 -1.86 -55.67 12.17
CA ALA A 277 -0.42 -55.89 12.04
C ALA A 277 0.08 -57.05 12.91
N GLY A 278 1.18 -57.67 12.49
CA GLY A 278 1.82 -58.75 13.23
C GLY A 278 2.32 -59.89 12.34
N THR A 279 2.96 -60.87 12.98
CA THR A 279 3.45 -62.08 12.32
C THR A 279 2.40 -63.17 12.45
N PHE A 280 1.79 -63.57 11.34
CA PHE A 280 0.66 -64.49 11.32
C PHE A 280 1.00 -65.81 10.64
N PRO A 281 0.84 -66.96 11.32
CA PRO A 281 0.91 -68.26 10.66
C PRO A 281 -0.36 -68.46 9.84
N ILE A 282 -0.21 -68.75 8.56
CA ILE A 282 -1.25 -69.39 7.76
C ILE A 282 -0.93 -70.88 7.62
N GLY A 283 -1.98 -71.69 7.74
CA GLY A 283 -1.93 -73.12 7.53
C GLY A 283 -3.10 -73.54 6.67
N GLY A 284 -2.85 -74.46 5.74
CA GLY A 284 -3.89 -75.21 5.07
C GLY A 284 -4.08 -76.56 5.75
N LEU A 285 -5.34 -76.96 5.96
CA LEU A 285 -5.68 -78.32 6.37
C LEU A 285 -6.13 -79.12 5.15
N ILE A 286 -5.75 -80.41 5.12
CA ILE A 286 -6.39 -81.43 4.28
C ILE A 286 -7.10 -82.40 5.22
N PHE A 287 -8.34 -82.76 4.87
CA PHE A 287 -9.10 -83.81 5.54
C PHE A 287 -9.31 -84.98 4.59
N ASP A 288 -9.32 -86.20 5.13
CA ASP A 288 -9.59 -87.44 4.42
C ASP A 288 -10.80 -88.14 5.06
N PHE A 289 -11.74 -88.59 4.23
CA PHE A 289 -13.03 -89.16 4.63
C PHE A 289 -13.21 -90.58 4.05
N SER A 290 -12.26 -91.47 4.36
CA SER A 290 -12.29 -92.87 3.93
C SER A 290 -13.11 -93.77 4.89
N GLY A 291 -14.44 -93.80 4.72
CA GLY A 291 -15.33 -94.73 5.45
C GLY A 291 -15.68 -94.30 6.88
N ALA A 292 -16.28 -95.21 7.66
CA ALA A 292 -16.97 -94.91 8.93
C ALA A 292 -16.05 -94.61 10.15
N SER A 293 -14.80 -94.21 9.91
CA SER A 293 -13.84 -93.80 10.93
C SER A 293 -13.07 -92.58 10.46
N TYR A 294 -13.10 -91.50 11.23
CA TYR A 294 -12.47 -90.22 10.88
C TYR A 294 -10.94 -90.31 11.04
N HIS A 295 -10.20 -90.33 9.93
CA HIS A 295 -8.74 -90.31 9.94
C HIS A 295 -8.22 -88.87 9.83
N TYR A 296 -7.70 -88.33 10.94
CA TYR A 296 -7.00 -87.04 10.94
C TYR A 296 -5.56 -87.24 10.46
N ASN A 297 -5.23 -86.73 9.27
CA ASN A 297 -3.86 -86.69 8.75
C ASN A 297 -3.43 -85.23 8.52
N ALA A 298 -3.02 -84.56 9.59
CA ALA A 298 -2.75 -83.12 9.58
C ALA A 298 -1.32 -82.80 9.08
N ASN A 299 -1.16 -82.63 7.77
CA ASN A 299 0.07 -82.16 7.16
C ASN A 299 0.14 -80.62 7.22
N PHE A 300 0.79 -80.08 8.27
CA PHE A 300 0.92 -78.64 8.47
C PHE A 300 2.06 -78.04 7.66
N GLY A 301 1.74 -77.45 6.50
CA GLY A 301 2.59 -76.44 5.90
C GLY A 301 2.40 -75.11 6.63
N THR A 302 3.27 -74.79 7.61
CA THR A 302 3.25 -73.48 8.28
C THR A 302 3.99 -72.44 7.44
N PHE A 303 3.23 -71.54 6.82
CA PHE A 303 3.78 -70.37 6.12
C PHE A 303 3.49 -69.13 6.96
N THR A 304 4.49 -68.28 7.16
CA THR A 304 4.37 -67.12 8.04
C THR A 304 4.31 -65.84 7.22
N ILE A 305 3.24 -65.06 7.39
CA ILE A 305 3.12 -63.72 6.79
C ILE A 305 3.60 -62.69 7.81
N ALA A 306 4.51 -61.81 7.41
CA ALA A 306 4.77 -60.56 8.12
C ALA A 306 3.76 -59.51 7.64
N VAL A 307 2.87 -59.05 8.51
CA VAL A 307 2.03 -57.87 8.25
C VAL A 307 2.66 -56.66 8.92
N ASN A 308 3.19 -55.75 8.12
CA ASN A 308 3.70 -54.49 8.63
C ASN A 308 2.53 -53.55 8.94
N ALA A 309 2.65 -52.83 10.06
CA ALA A 309 1.83 -51.65 10.29
C ALA A 309 2.26 -50.55 9.30
N ASN A 310 1.31 -49.74 8.85
CA ASN A 310 1.61 -48.60 7.99
C ASN A 310 2.46 -47.58 8.76
N THR A 311 3.62 -47.24 8.23
CA THR A 311 4.49 -46.20 8.75
C THR A 311 4.03 -44.86 8.18
N PRO A 312 3.73 -43.82 8.99
CA PRO A 312 3.44 -42.51 8.44
C PRO A 312 4.66 -41.97 7.67
N PRO A 313 4.48 -41.33 6.51
CA PRO A 313 5.60 -40.77 5.76
C PRO A 313 6.36 -39.72 6.59
N VAL A 314 7.64 -39.53 6.30
CA VAL A 314 8.48 -38.50 6.93
C VAL A 314 8.67 -37.39 5.92
N ALA A 315 8.13 -36.21 6.24
CA ALA A 315 8.23 -35.03 5.40
C ALA A 315 9.42 -34.16 5.82
N ALA A 316 10.18 -33.65 4.86
CA ALA A 316 11.37 -32.83 5.08
C ALA A 316 11.08 -31.35 4.78
N ASN A 317 11.89 -30.45 5.36
CA ASN A 317 11.75 -29.03 5.11
C ASN A 317 12.41 -28.64 3.77
N ASP A 318 11.76 -27.75 3.05
CA ASP A 318 12.23 -27.22 1.76
C ASP A 318 12.68 -25.76 1.88
N SER A 319 13.49 -25.32 0.92
CA SER A 319 13.87 -23.92 0.79
C SER A 319 13.94 -23.51 -0.68
N PHE A 320 13.35 -22.36 -1.00
CA PHE A 320 13.34 -21.78 -2.34
C PHE A 320 13.66 -20.28 -2.29
N THR A 321 14.05 -19.73 -3.43
CA THR A 321 14.33 -18.30 -3.60
C THR A 321 13.66 -17.81 -4.88
N THR A 322 13.11 -16.60 -4.83
CA THR A 322 12.61 -15.86 -6.00
C THR A 322 12.93 -14.38 -5.83
N ALA A 323 13.00 -13.64 -6.92
CA ALA A 323 12.91 -12.18 -6.86
C ALA A 323 11.49 -11.76 -6.42
N GLU A 324 11.34 -10.56 -5.88
CA GLU A 324 10.02 -9.95 -5.76
C GLU A 324 9.39 -9.72 -7.13
N ASP A 325 8.07 -9.51 -7.13
CA ASP A 325 7.20 -9.40 -8.31
C ASP A 325 7.30 -10.54 -9.34
N THR A 326 8.03 -11.61 -8.98
CA THR A 326 8.32 -12.77 -9.82
C THR A 326 7.62 -14.01 -9.29
N VAL A 327 6.82 -14.65 -10.14
CA VAL A 327 6.10 -15.89 -9.79
C VAL A 327 7.07 -17.07 -9.74
N LEU A 328 7.25 -17.63 -8.55
CA LEU A 328 7.99 -18.87 -8.33
C LEU A 328 7.13 -20.07 -8.77
N THR A 329 7.59 -20.83 -9.76
CA THR A 329 6.92 -22.04 -10.26
C THR A 329 7.80 -23.27 -10.05
N ILE A 330 7.35 -24.20 -9.20
CA ILE A 330 8.05 -25.45 -8.88
C ILE A 330 7.28 -26.64 -9.46
N LEU A 331 7.95 -27.39 -10.34
CA LEU A 331 7.40 -28.58 -11.00
C LEU A 331 7.43 -29.82 -10.09
N THR A 332 6.68 -30.86 -10.46
CA THR A 332 6.62 -32.14 -9.74
C THR A 332 7.99 -32.84 -9.69
N PRO A 333 8.35 -33.51 -8.59
CA PRO A 333 7.55 -33.76 -7.38
C PRO A 333 7.52 -32.58 -6.37
N GLY A 334 8.22 -31.49 -6.66
CA GLY A 334 8.21 -30.26 -5.86
C GLY A 334 8.57 -30.51 -4.39
N VAL A 335 7.67 -30.17 -3.46
CA VAL A 335 7.90 -30.38 -2.02
C VAL A 335 8.09 -31.86 -1.65
N LEU A 336 7.51 -32.79 -2.42
CA LEU A 336 7.63 -34.23 -2.15
C LEU A 336 8.98 -34.83 -2.62
N LEU A 337 9.95 -34.01 -3.06
CA LEU A 337 11.21 -34.49 -3.65
C LEU A 337 12.17 -35.14 -2.63
N ASN A 338 12.16 -34.63 -1.40
CA ASN A 338 13.01 -35.06 -0.28
C ASN A 338 12.23 -35.86 0.80
N ASP A 339 10.92 -36.00 0.62
CA ASP A 339 10.04 -36.79 1.48
C ASP A 339 10.25 -38.30 1.28
N THR A 340 9.99 -39.07 2.34
CA THR A 340 10.20 -40.52 2.33
C THR A 340 9.03 -41.28 2.96
N ASP A 341 8.78 -42.47 2.43
CA ASP A 341 7.92 -43.49 3.04
C ASP A 341 8.72 -44.78 3.20
N ALA A 342 8.60 -45.44 4.35
CA ALA A 342 9.25 -46.71 4.63
C ALA A 342 8.70 -47.85 3.75
N GLU A 343 7.43 -47.75 3.34
CA GLU A 343 6.79 -48.67 2.40
C GLU A 343 6.95 -48.26 0.92
N ASN A 344 7.61 -47.11 0.65
CA ASN A 344 7.87 -46.54 -0.68
C ASN A 344 6.59 -46.36 -1.52
N THR A 345 5.49 -45.95 -0.87
CA THR A 345 4.21 -45.58 -1.49
C THR A 345 4.32 -44.23 -2.20
N ALA A 346 3.49 -44.01 -3.23
CA ALA A 346 3.40 -42.71 -3.88
C ALA A 346 2.79 -41.67 -2.92
N LEU A 347 3.50 -40.58 -2.69
CA LEU A 347 3.09 -39.51 -1.78
C LEU A 347 2.23 -38.44 -2.47
N THR A 348 1.41 -37.78 -1.66
CA THR A 348 0.61 -36.62 -2.03
C THR A 348 0.78 -35.49 -1.01
N ALA A 349 0.83 -34.24 -1.47
CA ALA A 349 1.00 -33.06 -0.63
C ALA A 349 -0.35 -32.44 -0.23
N SER A 350 -0.43 -31.93 1.00
CA SER A 350 -1.60 -31.20 1.51
C SER A 350 -1.17 -29.96 2.29
N LEU A 351 -1.76 -28.80 1.95
CA LEU A 351 -1.46 -27.52 2.60
C LEU A 351 -2.07 -27.50 4.01
N VAL A 352 -1.31 -27.02 5.00
CA VAL A 352 -1.76 -26.87 6.39
C VAL A 352 -1.89 -25.39 6.76
N VAL A 353 -0.86 -24.59 6.49
CA VAL A 353 -0.88 -23.12 6.65
C VAL A 353 -0.22 -22.51 5.42
N GLY A 354 -0.90 -21.57 4.77
CA GLY A 354 -0.37 -20.84 3.62
C GLY A 354 0.62 -19.71 4.00
N PRO A 355 1.29 -19.11 3.00
CA PRO A 355 2.13 -17.94 3.19
C PRO A 355 1.35 -16.71 3.66
N THR A 356 2.06 -15.74 4.22
CA THR A 356 1.46 -14.46 4.68
C THR A 356 1.75 -13.29 3.75
N SER A 357 2.79 -13.39 2.94
CA SER A 357 3.34 -12.30 2.12
C SER A 357 3.25 -12.60 0.62
N GLY A 358 2.38 -13.53 0.23
CA GLY A 358 2.10 -13.89 -1.15
C GLY A 358 0.92 -14.86 -1.25
N THR A 359 0.63 -15.31 -2.47
CA THR A 359 -0.43 -16.27 -2.78
C THR A 359 0.16 -17.60 -3.26
N LEU A 360 -0.39 -18.72 -2.79
CA LEU A 360 0.10 -20.08 -3.06
C LEU A 360 -0.98 -20.96 -3.69
N VAL A 361 -0.60 -21.72 -4.71
CA VAL A 361 -1.36 -22.87 -5.21
C VAL A 361 -0.48 -24.11 -5.09
N LEU A 362 -0.75 -24.96 -4.09
CA LEU A 362 -0.07 -26.25 -3.90
C LEU A 362 -0.94 -27.38 -4.47
N ASN A 363 -0.38 -28.17 -5.38
CA ASN A 363 -1.04 -29.32 -5.98
C ASN A 363 -0.73 -30.60 -5.20
N ALA A 364 -1.65 -31.58 -5.24
CA ALA A 364 -1.48 -32.86 -4.55
C ALA A 364 -0.25 -33.67 -5.01
N ASN A 365 0.30 -33.40 -6.20
CA ASN A 365 1.53 -34.01 -6.72
C ASN A 365 2.82 -33.29 -6.27
N GLY A 366 2.72 -32.37 -5.30
CA GLY A 366 3.82 -31.63 -4.70
C GLY A 366 4.33 -30.43 -5.49
N SER A 367 3.91 -30.25 -6.75
CA SER A 367 4.17 -29.02 -7.51
C SER A 367 3.40 -27.83 -6.94
N PHE A 368 3.97 -26.62 -7.02
CA PHE A 368 3.29 -25.40 -6.58
C PHE A 368 3.69 -24.16 -7.37
N THR A 369 2.82 -23.15 -7.31
CA THR A 369 3.13 -21.77 -7.73
C THR A 369 2.97 -20.83 -6.56
N TYR A 370 3.94 -19.96 -6.33
CA TYR A 370 3.91 -18.91 -5.33
C TYR A 370 4.16 -17.54 -5.99
N THR A 371 3.27 -16.59 -5.73
CA THR A 371 3.39 -15.21 -6.19
C THR A 371 3.53 -14.31 -4.97
N PRO A 372 4.67 -13.62 -4.76
CA PRO A 372 4.80 -12.60 -3.71
C PRO A 372 3.70 -11.52 -3.82
N ASN A 373 3.41 -10.85 -2.72
CA ASN A 373 2.73 -9.55 -2.78
C ASN A 373 3.63 -8.54 -3.50
N ALA A 374 3.04 -7.55 -4.18
CA ALA A 374 3.79 -6.55 -4.93
C ALA A 374 4.76 -5.76 -4.03
N GLY A 375 6.02 -5.63 -4.45
CA GLY A 375 7.08 -4.96 -3.69
C GLY A 375 7.40 -5.59 -2.32
N TYR A 376 7.20 -6.91 -2.19
CA TYR A 376 7.56 -7.64 -0.97
C TYR A 376 8.92 -8.36 -1.10
N ALA A 377 9.95 -7.76 -0.52
CA ALA A 377 11.20 -8.43 -0.20
C ALA A 377 11.22 -8.96 1.24
N GLY A 378 11.58 -10.22 1.44
CA GLY A 378 11.69 -10.83 2.78
C GLY A 378 11.46 -12.34 2.86
N PRO A 379 11.52 -12.91 4.07
CA PRO A 379 11.23 -14.32 4.31
C PRO A 379 9.72 -14.58 4.44
N ASP A 380 9.18 -15.44 3.59
CA ASP A 380 7.84 -16.01 3.73
C ASP A 380 7.93 -17.54 3.91
N SER A 381 6.85 -18.18 4.37
CA SER A 381 6.83 -19.63 4.52
C SER A 381 5.43 -20.21 4.53
N PHE A 382 5.31 -21.46 4.08
CA PHE A 382 4.08 -22.24 4.23
C PHE A 382 4.40 -23.61 4.84
N THR A 383 3.40 -24.28 5.39
CA THR A 383 3.55 -25.62 5.97
C THR A 383 2.62 -26.63 5.33
N TYR A 384 3.11 -27.84 5.14
CA TYR A 384 2.39 -28.93 4.48
C TYR A 384 2.56 -30.26 5.23
N ARG A 385 1.78 -31.26 4.80
CA ARG A 385 2.00 -32.68 5.15
C ARG A 385 1.92 -33.54 3.89
N ALA A 386 2.80 -34.54 3.83
CA ALA A 386 2.70 -35.63 2.88
C ALA A 386 1.70 -36.68 3.37
N SER A 387 1.11 -37.42 2.43
CA SER A 387 0.26 -38.58 2.69
C SER A 387 0.46 -39.65 1.63
N ASP A 388 0.58 -40.89 2.09
CA ASP A 388 0.52 -42.15 1.34
C ASP A 388 -0.92 -42.61 1.04
N GLY A 389 -1.93 -41.79 1.39
CA GLY A 389 -3.35 -42.10 1.30
C GLY A 389 -3.94 -42.87 2.50
N ARG A 390 -3.15 -43.11 3.55
CA ARG A 390 -3.49 -43.99 4.70
C ARG A 390 -3.13 -43.32 6.04
N ALA A 391 -2.01 -42.61 6.09
CA ALA A 391 -1.51 -41.80 7.17
C ALA A 391 -1.08 -40.41 6.65
N THR A 392 -0.71 -39.50 7.56
CA THR A 392 -0.12 -38.19 7.22
C THR A 392 1.20 -38.01 7.98
N SER A 393 2.13 -37.30 7.34
CA SER A 393 3.48 -37.08 7.87
C SER A 393 3.51 -36.17 9.10
N ASN A 394 4.70 -35.99 9.67
CA ASN A 394 5.02 -34.78 10.44
C ASN A 394 4.72 -33.51 9.63
N LEU A 395 4.57 -32.38 10.33
CA LEU A 395 4.51 -31.08 9.65
C LEU A 395 5.90 -30.77 9.06
N ALA A 396 5.91 -30.33 7.80
CA ALA A 396 7.09 -29.80 7.13
C ALA A 396 6.87 -28.32 6.77
N THR A 397 7.95 -27.54 6.77
CA THR A 397 7.97 -26.12 6.42
C THR A 397 8.72 -25.91 5.13
N VAL A 398 8.10 -25.17 4.21
CA VAL A 398 8.74 -24.61 3.03
C VAL A 398 9.09 -23.16 3.32
N SER A 399 10.37 -22.84 3.35
CA SER A 399 10.87 -21.47 3.51
C SER A 399 11.11 -20.83 2.15
N ILE A 400 10.54 -19.67 1.90
CA ILE A 400 10.75 -18.90 0.67
C ILE A 400 11.49 -17.61 1.02
N THR A 401 12.64 -17.39 0.39
CA THR A 401 13.34 -16.10 0.45
C THR A 401 12.96 -15.30 -0.79
N VAL A 402 12.25 -14.19 -0.61
CA VAL A 402 12.00 -13.22 -1.67
C VAL A 402 13.11 -12.17 -1.62
N THR A 403 13.91 -12.08 -2.68
CA THR A 403 15.04 -11.14 -2.78
C THR A 403 14.61 -9.82 -3.40
N ALA A 404 15.04 -8.72 -2.78
CA ALA A 404 14.78 -7.38 -3.28
C ALA A 404 15.35 -7.17 -4.70
N VAL A 405 14.64 -6.41 -5.52
CA VAL A 405 15.04 -5.94 -6.84
C VAL A 405 14.64 -4.48 -6.95
N ASN A 406 15.60 -3.61 -7.26
CA ASN A 406 15.39 -2.16 -7.32
C ASN A 406 14.19 -1.76 -8.19
N ASP A 407 13.20 -1.17 -7.56
CA ASP A 407 12.06 -0.51 -8.21
C ASP A 407 12.40 0.94 -8.58
N ALA A 408 11.68 1.50 -9.55
CA ALA A 408 11.86 2.92 -9.87
C ALA A 408 11.23 3.80 -8.78
N PRO A 409 11.83 4.95 -8.44
CA PRO A 409 11.20 5.93 -7.56
C PRO A 409 9.89 6.45 -8.18
N ILE A 410 9.01 7.00 -7.36
CA ILE A 410 7.73 7.58 -7.78
C ILE A 410 7.82 9.09 -7.61
N ALA A 411 7.75 9.82 -8.72
CA ALA A 411 7.77 11.28 -8.75
C ALA A 411 6.34 11.86 -8.77
N ALA A 412 6.08 12.89 -7.97
CA ALA A 412 4.77 13.51 -7.85
C ALA A 412 4.77 14.96 -8.38
N ASN A 413 3.68 15.36 -9.05
CA ASN A 413 3.57 16.70 -9.61
C ASN A 413 3.47 17.78 -8.50
N ASP A 414 4.16 18.90 -8.73
CA ASP A 414 4.29 20.00 -7.79
C ASP A 414 3.58 21.27 -8.24
N THR A 415 3.22 22.10 -7.27
CA THR A 415 2.74 23.47 -7.51
C THR A 415 3.38 24.46 -6.56
N ALA A 416 3.76 25.63 -7.07
CA ALA A 416 4.24 26.75 -6.27
C ALA A 416 3.58 28.06 -6.70
N THR A 417 3.51 29.03 -5.78
CA THR A 417 3.13 30.41 -6.10
C THR A 417 4.24 31.33 -5.62
N ILE A 418 4.71 32.22 -6.49
CA ILE A 418 5.68 33.26 -6.17
C ILE A 418 5.18 34.60 -6.74
N LEU A 419 5.84 35.70 -6.35
CA LEU A 419 5.67 37.00 -7.00
C LEU A 419 6.58 37.10 -8.23
N GLU A 420 6.24 37.93 -9.21
CA GLU A 420 7.20 38.36 -10.22
C GLU A 420 8.34 39.18 -9.58
N ASP A 421 9.45 39.30 -10.30
CA ASP A 421 10.71 39.91 -9.87
C ASP A 421 11.34 39.37 -8.56
N ALA A 422 10.75 38.31 -7.99
CA ALA A 422 11.31 37.61 -6.86
C ALA A 422 12.70 37.05 -7.17
N ALA A 423 13.58 37.10 -6.17
CA ALA A 423 14.84 36.36 -6.24
C ALA A 423 14.59 34.84 -6.33
N ALA A 424 15.60 34.10 -6.80
CA ALA A 424 15.56 32.65 -6.94
C ALA A 424 15.04 31.97 -5.65
N THR A 425 13.87 31.34 -5.75
CA THR A 425 13.11 30.80 -4.62
C THR A 425 13.12 29.28 -4.67
N ALA A 426 13.34 28.63 -3.52
CA ALA A 426 13.42 27.18 -3.43
C ALA A 426 12.04 26.52 -3.59
N ILE A 427 11.98 25.45 -4.40
CA ILE A 427 10.81 24.59 -4.57
C ILE A 427 11.19 23.18 -4.08
N PRO A 428 10.61 22.70 -2.96
CA PRO A 428 10.97 21.42 -2.34
C PRO A 428 10.27 20.24 -3.01
N VAL A 429 10.60 20.00 -4.28
CA VAL A 429 9.96 18.96 -5.13
C VAL A 429 10.09 17.53 -4.61
N LEU A 430 11.10 17.21 -3.81
CA LEU A 430 11.28 15.85 -3.26
C LEU A 430 10.37 15.55 -2.04
N ALA A 431 9.46 16.45 -1.65
CA ALA A 431 8.68 16.32 -0.42
C ALA A 431 7.43 15.42 -0.54
N ASN A 432 6.97 15.17 -1.76
CA ASN A 432 5.84 14.33 -2.16
C ASN A 432 6.29 13.08 -2.95
N ASP A 433 7.56 13.00 -3.34
CA ASP A 433 8.17 11.84 -3.99
C ASP A 433 8.41 10.66 -3.03
N SER A 434 8.61 9.47 -3.58
CA SER A 434 8.76 8.23 -2.81
C SER A 434 9.80 7.28 -3.42
N THR A 435 10.56 6.58 -2.57
CA THR A 435 11.39 5.42 -2.95
C THR A 435 10.61 4.10 -2.86
N ALA A 436 9.38 4.12 -2.31
CA ALA A 436 8.63 2.89 -2.04
C ALA A 436 8.32 2.11 -3.35
N PRO A 437 8.44 0.76 -3.32
CA PRO A 437 8.54 -0.10 -2.14
C PRO A 437 9.93 -0.16 -1.48
N ASP A 438 10.99 0.25 -2.17
CA ASP A 438 12.36 0.21 -1.65
C ASP A 438 12.59 1.11 -0.44
N THR A 439 13.49 0.66 0.45
CA THR A 439 13.72 1.28 1.76
C THR A 439 15.20 1.59 2.02
N GLY A 440 15.46 2.78 2.57
CA GLY A 440 16.81 3.25 2.89
C GLY A 440 17.55 3.94 1.73
N GLU A 441 16.89 4.10 0.59
CA GLU A 441 17.39 4.83 -0.56
C GLU A 441 17.27 6.35 -0.41
N THR A 442 17.89 7.11 -1.33
CA THR A 442 17.89 8.58 -1.29
C THR A 442 17.62 9.17 -2.67
N LEU A 443 16.51 9.89 -2.79
CA LEU A 443 16.13 10.58 -4.01
C LEU A 443 17.09 11.73 -4.35
N THR A 444 17.53 11.77 -5.60
CA THR A 444 18.38 12.82 -6.15
C THR A 444 17.82 13.32 -7.48
N ILE A 445 17.67 14.64 -7.62
CA ILE A 445 17.25 15.29 -8.86
C ILE A 445 18.44 15.31 -9.83
N THR A 446 18.29 14.67 -10.99
CA THR A 446 19.36 14.47 -11.98
C THR A 446 19.22 15.37 -13.22
N ALA A 447 17.99 15.77 -13.56
CA ALA A 447 17.72 16.64 -14.71
C ALA A 447 16.52 17.56 -14.45
N VAL A 448 16.48 18.67 -15.19
CA VAL A 448 15.36 19.63 -15.20
C VAL A 448 15.24 20.27 -16.58
N THR A 449 14.02 20.62 -16.99
CA THR A 449 13.76 21.44 -18.19
C THR A 449 13.60 22.92 -17.82
N GLN A 450 13.96 23.84 -18.70
CA GLN A 450 13.72 25.27 -18.44
C GLN A 450 12.29 25.64 -18.89
N PRO A 451 11.51 26.32 -18.04
CA PRO A 451 10.19 26.84 -18.41
C PRO A 451 10.31 28.10 -19.27
N VAL A 452 9.20 28.50 -19.90
CA VAL A 452 9.00 29.89 -20.35
C VAL A 452 8.67 30.74 -19.13
N GLY A 453 9.14 31.99 -19.09
CA GLY A 453 8.84 32.93 -18.00
C GLY A 453 9.74 32.82 -16.76
N GLY A 454 10.84 32.07 -16.83
CA GLY A 454 11.84 32.05 -15.77
C GLY A 454 12.96 31.04 -16.00
N THR A 455 13.74 30.78 -14.96
CA THR A 455 14.86 29.84 -14.97
C THR A 455 14.78 28.92 -13.77
N VAL A 456 15.10 27.64 -13.98
CA VAL A 456 15.23 26.65 -12.91
C VAL A 456 16.69 26.23 -12.79
N VAL A 457 17.13 25.95 -11.57
CA VAL A 457 18.47 25.46 -11.26
C VAL A 457 18.37 24.32 -10.24
N ILE A 458 19.10 23.23 -10.47
CA ILE A 458 19.26 22.16 -9.48
C ILE A 458 20.24 22.64 -8.40
N THR A 459 19.84 22.53 -7.14
CA THR A 459 20.58 23.03 -5.98
C THR A 459 20.84 21.93 -4.95
N GLY A 460 21.65 22.22 -3.93
CA GLY A 460 21.94 21.27 -2.84
C GLY A 460 22.54 19.93 -3.28
N GLY A 461 23.22 19.90 -4.44
CA GLY A 461 23.76 18.66 -5.02
C GLY A 461 22.70 17.70 -5.59
N GLY A 462 21.49 18.19 -5.91
CA GLY A 462 20.37 17.36 -6.36
C GLY A 462 19.24 17.18 -5.33
N THR A 463 19.31 17.88 -4.18
CA THR A 463 18.31 17.76 -3.10
C THR A 463 17.18 18.80 -3.16
N GLY A 464 17.20 19.72 -4.12
CA GLY A 464 16.10 20.66 -4.34
C GLY A 464 16.29 21.51 -5.59
N LEU A 465 15.24 22.23 -5.99
CA LEU A 465 15.26 23.18 -7.09
C LEU A 465 15.13 24.61 -6.59
N THR A 466 15.67 25.56 -7.33
CA THR A 466 15.28 26.97 -7.23
C THR A 466 14.71 27.45 -8.56
N PHE A 467 13.58 28.17 -8.51
CA PHE A 467 13.01 28.87 -9.65
C PHE A 467 13.16 30.38 -9.45
N GLN A 468 13.60 31.08 -10.50
CA GLN A 468 13.59 32.53 -10.58
C GLN A 468 12.71 32.95 -11.76
N PRO A 469 11.68 33.80 -11.57
CA PRO A 469 10.89 34.33 -12.67
C PRO A 469 11.78 35.20 -13.57
N ALA A 470 11.38 35.34 -14.84
CA ALA A 470 11.91 36.39 -15.68
C ALA A 470 11.42 37.74 -15.18
N ALA A 471 12.18 38.81 -15.43
CA ALA A 471 11.76 40.15 -15.06
C ALA A 471 10.41 40.49 -15.72
N ASN A 472 9.48 41.03 -14.94
CA ASN A 472 8.18 41.51 -15.39
C ASN A 472 7.33 40.38 -16.05
N PHE A 473 7.48 39.14 -15.58
CA PHE A 473 6.69 37.99 -16.02
C PHE A 473 5.62 37.60 -14.98
N ALA A 474 4.39 38.02 -15.24
CA ALA A 474 3.20 37.48 -14.60
C ALA A 474 2.56 36.34 -15.43
N GLY A 475 2.20 35.22 -14.79
CA GLY A 475 1.55 34.09 -15.45
C GLY A 475 1.96 32.72 -14.92
N THR A 476 1.76 31.68 -15.73
CA THR A 476 2.12 30.29 -15.37
C THR A 476 3.42 29.87 -16.08
N ALA A 477 4.39 29.40 -15.29
CA ALA A 477 5.60 28.76 -15.75
C ALA A 477 5.53 27.25 -15.43
N THR A 478 5.80 26.38 -16.40
CA THR A 478 5.73 24.92 -16.23
C THR A 478 7.00 24.26 -16.72
N PHE A 479 7.54 23.36 -15.91
CA PHE A 479 8.73 22.56 -16.23
C PHE A 479 8.63 21.15 -15.65
N THR A 480 9.57 20.28 -16.01
CA THR A 480 9.67 18.92 -15.51
C THR A 480 11.04 18.68 -14.87
N TYR A 481 11.09 17.79 -13.88
CA TYR A 481 12.33 17.28 -13.30
C TYR A 481 12.39 15.75 -13.38
N THR A 482 13.60 15.22 -13.29
CA THR A 482 13.86 13.77 -13.21
C THR A 482 14.51 13.46 -11.88
N VAL A 483 13.91 12.54 -11.12
CA VAL A 483 14.46 12.02 -9.86
C VAL A 483 15.07 10.63 -10.10
N SER A 484 16.08 10.26 -9.32
CA SER A 484 16.68 8.93 -9.30
C SER A 484 16.93 8.46 -7.86
N ASP A 485 16.83 7.14 -7.66
CA ASP A 485 17.19 6.42 -6.44
C ASP A 485 18.73 6.33 -6.20
N GLY A 486 19.53 6.51 -7.26
CA GLY A 486 20.98 6.30 -7.26
C GLY A 486 21.43 4.85 -7.56
N ASN A 487 20.48 3.93 -7.73
CA ASN A 487 20.68 2.49 -7.94
C ASN A 487 20.28 2.03 -9.35
N GLY A 488 19.50 2.81 -10.09
CA GLY A 488 19.25 2.62 -11.52
C GLY A 488 17.85 3.02 -11.99
N GLY A 489 16.92 3.24 -11.06
CA GLY A 489 15.58 3.75 -11.35
C GLY A 489 15.55 5.27 -11.49
N THR A 490 14.61 5.73 -12.31
CA THR A 490 14.32 7.15 -12.51
C THR A 490 12.84 7.34 -12.82
N ASP A 491 12.26 8.44 -12.35
CA ASP A 491 10.93 8.90 -12.75
C ASP A 491 10.89 10.42 -12.96
N THR A 492 9.82 10.93 -13.56
CA THR A 492 9.69 12.34 -13.95
C THR A 492 8.35 12.95 -13.57
N ALA A 493 8.39 14.09 -12.91
CA ALA A 493 7.21 14.88 -12.55
C ALA A 493 7.25 16.31 -13.11
N THR A 494 6.09 16.95 -13.11
CA THR A 494 5.87 18.31 -13.60
C THR A 494 5.67 19.28 -12.44
N VAL A 495 6.37 20.40 -12.46
CA VAL A 495 6.16 21.54 -11.57
C VAL A 495 5.39 22.63 -12.30
N THR A 496 4.31 23.12 -11.69
CA THR A 496 3.56 24.28 -12.18
C THR A 496 3.72 25.45 -11.22
N VAL A 497 4.41 26.50 -11.64
CA VAL A 497 4.60 27.72 -10.86
C VAL A 497 3.63 28.80 -11.35
N THR A 498 2.85 29.36 -10.44
CA THR A 498 2.06 30.57 -10.68
C THR A 498 2.86 31.77 -10.21
N VAL A 499 3.23 32.64 -11.14
CA VAL A 499 3.90 33.92 -10.87
C VAL A 499 2.83 34.99 -10.83
N ALA A 500 2.57 35.52 -9.64
CA ALA A 500 1.57 36.55 -9.40
C ALA A 500 2.16 37.94 -9.70
N PRO A 501 1.40 38.85 -10.33
CA PRO A 501 1.90 40.16 -10.69
C PRO A 501 2.21 41.02 -9.47
N VAL A 502 3.16 41.95 -9.64
CA VAL A 502 3.53 42.99 -8.70
C VAL A 502 3.53 44.31 -9.44
N ASN A 503 2.89 45.33 -8.86
CA ASN A 503 2.77 46.63 -9.48
C ASN A 503 4.15 47.30 -9.67
N ASP A 504 4.51 47.56 -10.93
CA ASP A 504 5.67 48.36 -11.30
C ASP A 504 5.36 49.86 -11.23
N ALA A 505 6.40 50.69 -11.12
CA ALA A 505 6.20 52.14 -11.17
C ALA A 505 5.99 52.60 -12.62
N PRO A 506 5.10 53.59 -12.88
CA PRO A 506 4.98 54.21 -14.20
C PRO A 506 6.30 54.90 -14.58
N THR A 507 6.51 55.15 -15.87
CA THR A 507 7.65 55.93 -16.36
C THR A 507 7.19 57.30 -16.83
N ALA A 508 7.75 58.37 -16.26
CA ALA A 508 7.51 59.74 -16.64
C ALA A 508 8.61 60.26 -17.59
N ALA A 509 8.23 60.98 -18.66
CA ALA A 509 9.14 61.49 -19.68
C ALA A 509 9.18 63.02 -19.70
N ASN A 510 10.37 63.61 -19.89
CA ASN A 510 10.50 65.07 -19.90
C ASN A 510 9.80 65.72 -21.11
N ASP A 511 9.12 66.84 -20.86
CA ASP A 511 8.35 67.58 -21.86
C ASP A 511 9.00 68.89 -22.29
N THR A 512 8.59 69.35 -23.46
CA THR A 512 8.86 70.71 -23.94
C THR A 512 7.60 71.35 -24.51
N ALA A 513 7.44 72.65 -24.28
CA ALA A 513 6.33 73.45 -24.82
C ALA A 513 6.80 74.85 -25.22
N THR A 514 5.95 75.58 -25.95
CA THR A 514 6.22 76.98 -26.32
C THR A 514 4.93 77.80 -26.26
N VAL A 515 5.00 78.98 -25.64
CA VAL A 515 3.89 79.94 -25.51
C VAL A 515 4.38 81.38 -25.77
N GLY A 516 3.47 82.33 -25.96
CA GLY A 516 3.79 83.76 -25.95
C GLY A 516 3.76 84.32 -24.52
N GLU A 517 4.47 85.42 -24.25
CA GLU A 517 4.67 85.96 -22.89
C GLU A 517 3.40 86.40 -22.14
N ASP A 518 2.36 86.81 -22.85
CA ASP A 518 1.04 87.13 -22.27
C ASP A 518 -0.07 86.15 -22.70
N ALA A 519 0.32 84.93 -23.07
CA ALA A 519 -0.62 83.87 -23.36
C ALA A 519 -1.48 83.53 -22.13
N ALA A 520 -2.79 83.38 -22.34
CA ALA A 520 -3.67 82.78 -21.35
C ALA A 520 -3.24 81.33 -21.03
N ALA A 521 -3.71 80.80 -19.89
CA ALA A 521 -3.38 79.46 -19.42
C ALA A 521 -3.56 78.39 -20.52
N THR A 522 -2.44 77.87 -21.01
CA THR A 522 -2.34 76.99 -22.19
C THR A 522 -2.11 75.56 -21.74
N ALA A 523 -2.82 74.59 -22.35
CA ALA A 523 -2.70 73.18 -21.99
C ALA A 523 -1.36 72.57 -22.44
N ILE A 524 -0.72 71.80 -21.56
CA ILE A 524 0.49 71.02 -21.85
C ILE A 524 0.15 69.53 -21.63
N PRO A 525 0.11 68.70 -22.70
CA PRO A 525 -0.32 67.30 -22.62
C PRO A 525 0.82 66.37 -22.18
N VAL A 526 1.27 66.52 -20.94
CA VAL A 526 2.43 65.80 -20.36
C VAL A 526 2.29 64.28 -20.28
N LEU A 527 1.07 63.72 -20.35
CA LEU A 527 0.85 62.27 -20.28
C LEU A 527 1.01 61.55 -21.63
N ALA A 528 1.43 62.26 -22.70
CA ALA A 528 1.43 61.70 -24.07
C ALA A 528 2.67 60.86 -24.41
N ASN A 529 3.74 61.03 -23.64
CA ASN A 529 5.06 60.37 -23.71
C ASN A 529 5.34 59.48 -22.48
N ASP A 530 4.50 59.55 -21.44
CA ASP A 530 4.55 58.71 -20.26
C ASP A 530 4.05 57.28 -20.53
N GLY A 531 4.49 56.31 -19.73
CA GLY A 531 4.18 54.89 -19.90
C GLY A 531 3.77 54.18 -18.61
N THR A 532 2.86 53.21 -18.74
CA THR A 532 2.48 52.26 -17.68
C THR A 532 3.27 50.94 -17.77
N ALA A 533 4.11 50.77 -18.79
CA ALA A 533 4.79 49.50 -19.04
C ALA A 533 5.79 49.19 -17.89
N PRO A 534 5.90 47.92 -17.47
CA PRO A 534 5.33 46.71 -18.09
C PRO A 534 3.84 46.46 -17.84
N ASP A 535 3.25 47.12 -16.84
CA ASP A 535 1.86 46.91 -16.44
C ASP A 535 0.86 47.34 -17.51
N THR A 536 -0.30 46.67 -17.53
CA THR A 536 -1.31 46.80 -18.58
C THR A 536 -2.69 47.09 -18.04
N GLY A 537 -3.39 48.04 -18.67
CA GLY A 537 -4.74 48.46 -18.27
C GLY A 537 -4.80 49.52 -17.18
N GLU A 538 -3.65 50.03 -16.74
CA GLU A 538 -3.55 51.13 -15.77
C GLU A 538 -3.95 52.49 -16.38
N THR A 539 -4.07 53.51 -15.52
CA THR A 539 -4.41 54.87 -15.97
C THR A 539 -3.60 55.92 -15.21
N LEU A 540 -2.69 56.55 -15.94
CA LEU A 540 -1.83 57.60 -15.41
C LEU A 540 -2.63 58.83 -14.95
N THR A 541 -2.33 59.29 -13.74
CA THR A 541 -2.93 60.47 -13.11
C THR A 541 -1.85 61.38 -12.54
N ILE A 542 -1.87 62.66 -12.87
CA ILE A 542 -0.94 63.66 -12.32
C ILE A 542 -1.38 64.00 -10.89
N THR A 543 -0.51 63.73 -9.92
CA THR A 543 -0.80 63.88 -8.48
C THR A 543 -0.20 65.14 -7.86
N SER A 544 0.91 65.65 -8.42
CA SER A 544 1.54 66.89 -7.94
C SER A 544 2.28 67.63 -9.05
N VAL A 545 2.48 68.93 -8.85
CA VAL A 545 3.32 69.80 -9.68
C VAL A 545 4.12 70.76 -8.78
N THR A 546 5.28 71.19 -9.25
CA THR A 546 6.00 72.35 -8.71
C THR A 546 5.63 73.61 -9.49
N GLN A 547 5.67 74.78 -8.85
CA GLN A 547 5.45 76.05 -9.56
C GLN A 547 6.79 76.60 -10.09
N PRO A 548 6.85 77.05 -11.36
CA PRO A 548 8.00 77.76 -11.90
C PRO A 548 8.09 79.17 -11.31
N ALA A 549 9.27 79.80 -11.40
CA ALA A 549 9.48 81.17 -10.89
C ALA A 549 8.74 82.25 -11.72
N SER A 550 8.55 82.00 -13.02
CA SER A 550 8.02 82.98 -13.98
C SER A 550 6.72 82.51 -14.64
N GLY A 551 5.77 82.05 -13.82
CA GLY A 551 4.44 81.64 -14.28
C GLY A 551 3.70 80.81 -13.24
N ALA A 552 2.54 80.29 -13.64
CA ALA A 552 1.71 79.40 -12.83
C ALA A 552 1.38 78.13 -13.60
N VAL A 553 1.48 76.98 -12.92
CA VAL A 553 1.00 75.68 -13.39
C VAL A 553 -0.25 75.29 -12.60
N VAL A 554 -1.22 74.64 -13.27
CA VAL A 554 -2.43 74.12 -12.64
C VAL A 554 -2.71 72.71 -13.15
N ILE A 555 -3.00 71.76 -12.25
CA ILE A 555 -3.50 70.43 -12.62
C ILE A 555 -4.97 70.56 -13.02
N THR A 556 -5.31 70.02 -14.19
CA THR A 556 -6.65 70.10 -14.80
C THR A 556 -7.24 68.71 -15.03
N GLY A 557 -8.54 68.65 -15.38
CA GLY A 557 -9.19 67.40 -15.76
C GLY A 557 -9.10 66.27 -14.73
N ALA A 558 -9.10 66.62 -13.43
CA ALA A 558 -8.88 65.69 -12.31
C ALA A 558 -7.56 64.88 -12.38
N GLY A 559 -6.50 65.46 -12.95
CA GLY A 559 -5.18 64.83 -13.07
C GLY A 559 -4.83 64.34 -14.48
N SER A 560 -5.69 64.58 -15.49
CA SER A 560 -5.44 64.14 -16.88
C SER A 560 -4.63 65.12 -17.74
N GLY A 561 -4.24 66.29 -17.20
CA GLY A 561 -3.38 67.23 -17.91
C GLY A 561 -3.05 68.49 -17.12
N LEU A 562 -2.10 69.29 -17.62
CA LEU A 562 -1.69 70.55 -17.01
C LEU A 562 -2.06 71.75 -17.87
N THR A 563 -2.21 72.91 -17.25
CA THR A 563 -2.07 74.20 -17.93
C THR A 563 -0.90 74.99 -17.36
N PHE A 564 -0.24 75.77 -18.22
CA PHE A 564 0.78 76.75 -17.85
C PHE A 564 0.34 78.14 -18.32
N GLN A 565 0.50 79.13 -17.45
CA GLN A 565 0.38 80.55 -17.79
C GLN A 565 1.71 81.24 -17.44
N PRO A 566 2.39 81.91 -18.38
CA PRO A 566 3.57 82.73 -18.07
C PRO A 566 3.21 83.89 -17.13
N ALA A 567 4.23 84.44 -16.45
CA ALA A 567 4.09 85.75 -15.83
C ALA A 567 4.06 86.83 -16.94
N PRO A 568 3.26 87.91 -16.79
CA PRO A 568 3.16 88.95 -17.81
C PRO A 568 4.53 89.51 -18.20
N ASN A 569 4.74 89.74 -19.50
CA ASN A 569 5.96 90.33 -20.05
C ASN A 569 7.24 89.52 -19.74
N PHE A 570 7.12 88.19 -19.56
CA PHE A 570 8.27 87.30 -19.32
C PHE A 570 8.73 86.58 -20.59
N ILE A 571 9.82 87.07 -21.19
CA ILE A 571 10.56 86.32 -22.22
C ILE A 571 11.62 85.41 -21.57
N GLY A 572 11.66 84.13 -21.94
CA GLY A 572 12.71 83.22 -21.51
C GLY A 572 12.28 81.76 -21.39
N THR A 573 12.79 81.06 -20.38
CA THR A 573 12.46 79.65 -20.13
C THR A 573 11.91 79.48 -18.72
N ALA A 574 10.75 78.85 -18.61
CA ALA A 574 10.16 78.41 -17.35
C ALA A 574 10.27 76.89 -17.24
N THR A 575 10.72 76.39 -16.09
CA THR A 575 10.86 74.95 -15.82
C THR A 575 10.11 74.55 -14.56
N PHE A 576 9.40 73.44 -14.62
CA PHE A 576 8.73 72.84 -13.47
C PHE A 576 8.73 71.31 -13.58
N THR A 577 8.33 70.62 -12.52
CA THR A 577 8.20 69.17 -12.48
C THR A 577 6.76 68.75 -12.20
N TYR A 578 6.38 67.57 -12.66
CA TYR A 578 5.12 66.92 -12.30
C TYR A 578 5.37 65.48 -11.86
N THR A 579 4.52 64.97 -10.98
CA THR A 579 4.54 63.57 -10.53
C THR A 579 3.32 62.86 -11.06
N VAL A 580 3.53 61.75 -11.77
CA VAL A 580 2.48 60.86 -12.26
C VAL A 580 2.34 59.65 -11.35
N ALA A 581 1.13 59.10 -11.24
CA ALA A 581 0.82 57.88 -10.52
C ALA A 581 -0.03 56.94 -11.38
N ASP A 582 0.14 55.64 -11.19
CA ASP A 582 -0.61 54.54 -11.84
C ASP A 582 -2.03 54.32 -11.26
N GLY A 583 -2.25 54.73 -10.01
CA GLY A 583 -3.46 54.49 -9.22
C GLY A 583 -3.39 53.27 -8.28
N ASN A 584 -2.31 52.51 -8.34
CA ASN A 584 -2.06 51.26 -7.63
C ASN A 584 -0.92 51.35 -6.58
N GLY A 585 -0.03 52.34 -6.71
CA GLY A 585 0.95 52.70 -5.68
C GLY A 585 2.29 53.22 -6.19
N GLY A 586 2.61 53.02 -7.47
CA GLY A 586 3.80 53.53 -8.12
C GLY A 586 3.66 55.01 -8.51
N THR A 587 4.80 55.71 -8.49
CA THR A 587 4.91 57.09 -8.95
C THR A 587 6.25 57.34 -9.61
N ASP A 588 6.28 58.27 -10.57
CA ASP A 588 7.51 58.80 -11.16
C ASP A 588 7.37 60.31 -11.45
N THR A 589 8.48 61.00 -11.71
CA THR A 589 8.53 62.47 -11.81
C THR A 589 9.40 62.94 -12.97
N ALA A 590 8.80 63.73 -13.86
CA ALA A 590 9.47 64.34 -15.00
C ALA A 590 9.47 65.87 -14.95
N THR A 591 10.28 66.48 -15.81
CA THR A 591 10.47 67.93 -15.94
C THR A 591 9.84 68.44 -17.23
N VAL A 592 9.06 69.52 -17.13
CA VAL A 592 8.55 70.29 -18.26
C VAL A 592 9.40 71.54 -18.46
N THR A 593 9.85 71.77 -19.69
CA THR A 593 10.57 72.99 -20.08
C THR A 593 9.71 73.80 -21.07
N VAL A 594 9.23 74.97 -20.63
CA VAL A 594 8.44 75.88 -21.46
C VAL A 594 9.30 77.04 -21.94
N THR A 595 9.41 77.19 -23.26
CA THR A 595 9.97 78.39 -23.87
C THR A 595 8.88 79.44 -24.00
N VAL A 596 9.12 80.64 -23.48
CA VAL A 596 8.20 81.77 -23.55
C VAL A 596 8.78 82.79 -24.52
N ASN A 597 8.11 82.94 -25.66
CA ASN A 597 8.51 83.82 -26.74
C ASN A 597 7.92 85.21 -26.54
N GLY A 598 8.68 86.23 -26.94
CA GLY A 598 8.17 87.60 -26.91
C GLY A 598 7.01 87.81 -27.88
N VAL A 599 6.08 88.68 -27.49
CA VAL A 599 4.90 89.08 -28.29
C VAL A 599 4.73 90.58 -28.15
N ASN A 600 4.56 91.27 -29.28
CA ASN A 600 4.45 92.72 -29.32
C ASN A 600 3.30 93.26 -28.47
N ASP A 601 3.63 94.09 -27.50
CA ASP A 601 2.68 94.86 -26.69
C ASP A 601 2.31 96.18 -27.36
N ALA A 602 1.21 96.81 -26.93
CA ALA A 602 0.89 98.16 -27.39
C ALA A 602 1.75 99.20 -26.65
N PRO A 603 2.21 100.28 -27.33
CA PRO A 603 2.89 101.38 -26.66
C PRO A 603 1.94 102.06 -25.67
N GLY A 604 2.48 102.70 -24.63
CA GLY A 604 1.70 103.51 -23.69
C GLY A 604 1.77 104.99 -24.03
N ALA A 605 0.62 105.61 -24.31
CA ALA A 605 0.49 107.04 -24.57
C ALA A 605 0.10 107.84 -23.30
N ALA A 606 0.71 109.01 -23.10
CA ALA A 606 0.52 109.83 -21.91
C ALA A 606 -0.01 111.24 -22.24
N ASN A 607 -0.93 111.75 -21.41
CA ASN A 607 -1.54 113.06 -21.67
C ASN A 607 -0.54 114.21 -21.49
N ASP A 608 -0.62 115.19 -22.39
CA ASP A 608 0.30 116.32 -22.49
C ASP A 608 -0.35 117.66 -22.13
N THR A 609 0.50 118.62 -21.76
CA THR A 609 0.11 120.02 -21.61
C THR A 609 1.13 120.94 -22.26
N ALA A 610 0.66 122.03 -22.86
CA ALA A 610 1.50 123.06 -23.44
C ALA A 610 0.90 124.45 -23.20
N THR A 611 1.72 125.49 -23.33
CA THR A 611 1.28 126.89 -23.31
C THR A 611 1.88 127.62 -24.50
N VAL A 612 1.05 128.36 -25.24
CA VAL A 612 1.47 129.22 -26.36
C VAL A 612 0.83 130.60 -26.21
N ALA A 613 1.42 131.63 -26.81
CA ALA A 613 0.73 132.90 -26.99
C ALA A 613 -0.37 132.77 -28.07
N GLU A 614 -1.42 133.59 -28.01
CA GLU A 614 -2.24 133.82 -29.20
C GLU A 614 -1.41 134.47 -30.31
N ASP A 615 -1.86 134.33 -31.56
CA ASP A 615 -1.16 134.76 -32.78
C ASP A 615 0.28 134.23 -32.97
N ALA A 616 0.73 133.31 -32.11
CA ALA A 616 1.97 132.58 -32.27
C ALA A 616 1.97 131.77 -33.58
N ALA A 617 3.13 131.74 -34.24
CA ALA A 617 3.38 130.79 -35.31
C ALA A 617 3.31 129.34 -34.78
N ALA A 618 3.12 128.38 -35.70
CA ALA A 618 3.06 126.96 -35.39
C ALA A 618 4.21 126.52 -34.46
N THR A 619 3.86 126.16 -33.23
CA THR A 619 4.82 125.89 -32.15
C THR A 619 4.93 124.38 -31.92
N PRO A 620 6.14 123.78 -31.96
CA PRO A 620 6.33 122.36 -31.70
C PRO A 620 5.96 121.97 -30.26
N ILE A 621 5.24 120.86 -30.11
CA ILE A 621 4.94 120.20 -28.83
C ILE A 621 5.51 118.78 -28.91
N ASN A 622 6.41 118.44 -27.98
CA ASN A 622 7.02 117.12 -27.90
C ASN A 622 6.15 116.17 -27.07
N VAL A 623 5.12 115.62 -27.70
CA VAL A 623 4.16 114.69 -27.08
C VAL A 623 4.74 113.30 -26.82
N LEU A 624 5.83 112.89 -27.50
CA LEU A 624 6.46 111.58 -27.27
C LEU A 624 7.42 111.56 -26.05
N ALA A 625 7.43 112.62 -25.22
CA ALA A 625 8.42 112.79 -24.15
C ALA A 625 8.10 111.99 -22.87
N ASN A 626 6.83 111.63 -22.69
CA ASN A 626 6.23 110.92 -21.55
C ASN A 626 5.63 109.57 -21.97
N ASP A 627 5.54 109.28 -23.27
CA ASP A 627 5.15 107.99 -23.83
C ASP A 627 6.21 106.90 -23.61
N THR A 628 5.80 105.64 -23.75
CA THR A 628 6.63 104.46 -23.50
C THR A 628 6.43 103.36 -24.53
N THR A 629 7.51 102.69 -24.94
CA THR A 629 7.47 101.40 -25.65
C THR A 629 7.38 100.22 -24.68
N ALA A 630 7.64 100.44 -23.39
CA ALA A 630 7.68 99.38 -22.40
C ALA A 630 6.31 98.66 -22.33
N PRO A 631 6.30 97.32 -22.20
CA PRO A 631 7.44 96.46 -21.84
C PRO A 631 8.45 96.18 -22.95
N ASP A 632 8.09 96.39 -24.22
CA ASP A 632 8.97 96.15 -25.36
C ASP A 632 10.18 97.08 -25.41
N THR A 633 11.28 96.57 -25.98
CA THR A 633 12.58 97.24 -26.02
C THR A 633 13.17 97.29 -27.43
N GLY A 634 13.72 98.46 -27.79
CA GLY A 634 14.33 98.68 -29.11
C GLY A 634 13.35 99.18 -30.19
N GLU A 635 12.09 99.38 -29.84
CA GLU A 635 11.08 99.96 -30.73
C GLU A 635 11.22 101.48 -30.90
N THR A 636 10.38 102.09 -31.74
CA THR A 636 10.39 103.54 -31.96
C THR A 636 8.98 104.08 -32.16
N LEU A 637 8.57 104.95 -31.24
CA LEU A 637 7.26 105.59 -31.27
C LEU A 637 7.13 106.57 -32.44
N THR A 638 6.02 106.47 -33.18
CA THR A 638 5.68 107.33 -34.32
C THR A 638 4.23 107.78 -34.19
N ILE A 639 3.98 109.09 -34.32
CA ILE A 639 2.63 109.67 -34.32
C ILE A 639 2.00 109.43 -35.70
N THR A 640 0.85 108.75 -35.70
CA THR A 640 0.15 108.30 -36.92
C THR A 640 -1.12 109.10 -37.22
N ALA A 641 -1.75 109.67 -36.20
CA ALA A 641 -2.95 110.50 -36.35
C ALA A 641 -3.00 111.60 -35.28
N VAL A 642 -3.69 112.70 -35.63
CA VAL A 642 -4.09 113.79 -34.72
C VAL A 642 -5.52 114.20 -35.01
N THR A 643 -6.23 114.72 -34.01
CA THR A 643 -7.52 115.42 -34.22
C THR A 643 -7.31 116.94 -34.24
N GLN A 644 -8.18 117.67 -34.94
CA GLN A 644 -8.10 119.14 -34.94
C GLN A 644 -8.86 119.71 -33.72
N PRO A 645 -8.23 120.58 -32.92
CA PRO A 645 -8.88 121.23 -31.79
C PRO A 645 -9.82 122.36 -32.24
N VAL A 646 -10.72 122.78 -31.35
CA VAL A 646 -11.33 124.12 -31.46
C VAL A 646 -10.32 125.15 -30.97
N GLY A 647 -10.18 126.28 -31.68
CA GLY A 647 -9.26 127.35 -31.31
C GLY A 647 -7.84 127.25 -31.90
N GLY A 648 -7.60 126.33 -32.83
CA GLY A 648 -6.33 126.26 -33.54
C GLY A 648 -6.27 125.13 -34.56
N THR A 649 -5.07 124.89 -35.09
CA THR A 649 -4.75 123.76 -35.98
C THR A 649 -3.58 122.97 -35.43
N VAL A 650 -3.59 121.66 -35.69
CA VAL A 650 -2.48 120.74 -35.37
C VAL A 650 -1.99 120.10 -36.66
N GLU A 651 -0.68 119.90 -36.76
CA GLU A 651 -0.05 119.11 -37.80
C GLU A 651 0.97 118.14 -37.19
N ILE A 652 1.12 116.95 -37.78
CA ILE A 652 2.19 116.01 -37.45
C ILE A 652 3.47 116.50 -38.13
N THR A 653 4.56 116.57 -37.37
CA THR A 653 5.86 117.12 -37.79
C THR A 653 6.97 116.07 -37.70
N GLY A 654 8.15 116.38 -38.24
CA GLY A 654 9.34 115.52 -38.08
C GLY A 654 9.20 114.11 -38.66
N ALA A 655 8.28 113.89 -39.62
CA ALA A 655 7.89 112.56 -40.10
C ALA A 655 7.29 111.63 -39.01
N GLY A 656 6.62 112.21 -38.00
CA GLY A 656 5.93 111.46 -36.93
C GLY A 656 6.58 111.58 -35.56
N THR A 657 7.68 112.33 -35.41
CA THR A 657 8.41 112.47 -34.13
C THR A 657 7.90 113.60 -33.22
N GLY A 658 6.76 114.23 -33.55
CA GLY A 658 6.19 115.33 -32.78
C GLY A 658 5.04 116.02 -33.51
N VAL A 659 4.36 116.95 -32.84
CA VAL A 659 3.29 117.77 -33.44
C VAL A 659 3.64 119.25 -33.36
N SER A 660 3.01 120.07 -34.19
CA SER A 660 2.97 121.52 -34.00
C SER A 660 1.53 122.01 -33.86
N PHE A 661 1.29 122.90 -32.89
CA PHE A 661 0.03 123.59 -32.72
C PHE A 661 0.16 125.05 -33.14
N GLN A 662 -0.79 125.54 -33.94
CA GLN A 662 -0.94 126.96 -34.23
C GLN A 662 -2.31 127.42 -33.69
N PRO A 663 -2.38 128.41 -32.78
CA PRO A 663 -3.65 128.98 -32.35
C PRO A 663 -4.36 129.66 -33.54
N ALA A 664 -5.69 129.69 -33.49
CA ALA A 664 -6.47 130.54 -34.36
C ALA A 664 -6.21 132.01 -33.99
N ALA A 665 -6.27 132.91 -34.97
CA ALA A 665 -6.03 134.33 -34.72
C ALA A 665 -6.97 134.86 -33.63
N ASN A 666 -6.42 135.57 -32.65
CA ASN A 666 -7.11 136.17 -31.51
C ASN A 666 -7.87 135.17 -30.60
N PHE A 667 -7.41 133.91 -30.54
CA PHE A 667 -8.00 132.89 -29.67
C PHE A 667 -7.29 132.83 -28.31
N VAL A 668 -7.94 133.33 -27.26
CA VAL A 668 -7.55 133.09 -25.87
C VAL A 668 -8.41 131.98 -25.26
N GLY A 669 -7.79 130.98 -24.64
CA GLY A 669 -8.50 129.89 -23.98
C GLY A 669 -7.73 128.58 -23.95
N THR A 670 -8.45 127.45 -23.85
CA THR A 670 -7.86 126.10 -23.91
C THR A 670 -8.28 125.40 -25.20
N ALA A 671 -7.30 124.95 -25.97
CA ALA A 671 -7.49 124.10 -27.13
C ALA A 671 -7.10 122.65 -26.75
N THR A 672 -7.96 121.67 -27.05
CA THR A 672 -7.70 120.25 -26.75
C THR A 672 -7.78 119.40 -28.01
N PHE A 673 -6.80 118.51 -28.17
CA PHE A 673 -6.76 117.53 -29.25
C PHE A 673 -6.22 116.19 -28.74
N THR A 674 -6.37 115.15 -29.55
CA THR A 674 -5.78 113.83 -29.31
C THR A 674 -4.76 113.50 -30.37
N TYR A 675 -3.78 112.65 -30.02
CA TYR A 675 -2.85 112.04 -30.96
C TYR A 675 -2.82 110.52 -30.75
N THR A 676 -2.55 109.78 -31.82
CA THR A 676 -2.37 108.33 -31.79
C THR A 676 -0.92 108.00 -32.09
N VAL A 677 -0.28 107.30 -31.17
CA VAL A 677 1.10 106.81 -31.29
C VAL A 677 1.09 105.34 -31.72
N SER A 678 2.12 104.90 -32.46
CA SER A 678 2.35 103.51 -32.83
C SER A 678 3.81 103.13 -32.63
N ASP A 679 4.05 101.87 -32.29
CA ASP A 679 5.36 101.21 -32.17
C ASP A 679 6.03 100.90 -33.53
N GLY A 680 5.24 100.88 -34.62
CA GLY A 680 5.65 100.43 -35.95
C GLY A 680 5.52 98.92 -36.21
N ASN A 681 5.14 98.14 -35.20
CA ASN A 681 5.02 96.68 -35.22
C ASN A 681 3.56 96.19 -35.14
N GLY A 682 2.62 97.04 -34.74
CA GLY A 682 1.18 96.79 -34.84
C GLY A 682 0.35 97.33 -33.67
N GLY A 683 1.00 97.72 -32.57
CA GLY A 683 0.37 98.37 -31.44
C GLY A 683 0.13 99.86 -31.70
N THR A 684 -0.93 100.37 -31.08
CA THR A 684 -1.27 101.79 -31.07
C THR A 684 -1.96 102.16 -29.76
N ASP A 685 -1.67 103.36 -29.24
CA ASP A 685 -2.42 103.97 -28.13
C ASP A 685 -2.70 105.45 -28.42
N THR A 686 -3.56 106.10 -27.62
CA THR A 686 -4.05 107.46 -27.88
C THR A 686 -4.16 108.28 -26.61
N ALA A 687 -3.49 109.44 -26.61
CA ALA A 687 -3.51 110.40 -25.52
C ALA A 687 -4.05 111.78 -25.96
N THR A 688 -4.28 112.65 -24.97
CA THR A 688 -4.85 113.99 -25.13
C THR A 688 -3.82 115.06 -24.81
N VAL A 689 -3.73 116.10 -25.65
CA VAL A 689 -2.95 117.31 -25.42
C VAL A 689 -3.89 118.45 -25.02
N SER A 690 -3.57 119.15 -23.94
CA SER A 690 -4.26 120.36 -23.51
C SER A 690 -3.35 121.59 -23.66
N VAL A 691 -3.64 122.43 -24.65
CA VAL A 691 -2.88 123.65 -24.92
C VAL A 691 -3.60 124.86 -24.31
N THR A 692 -2.90 125.60 -23.45
CA THR A 692 -3.35 126.90 -22.94
C THR A 692 -2.85 127.99 -23.87
N VAL A 693 -3.75 128.75 -24.47
CA VAL A 693 -3.43 129.91 -25.31
C VAL A 693 -3.60 131.17 -24.49
N THR A 694 -2.49 131.85 -24.21
CA THR A 694 -2.43 133.08 -23.40
C THR A 694 -2.47 134.31 -24.29
N GLY A 695 -3.26 135.31 -23.92
CA GLY A 695 -3.37 136.51 -24.74
C GLY A 695 -2.10 137.35 -24.81
N VAL A 696 -1.95 138.11 -25.89
CA VAL A 696 -0.87 139.10 -26.11
C VAL A 696 -1.46 140.42 -26.57
N ASN A 697 -0.82 141.53 -26.19
CA ASN A 697 -1.28 142.87 -26.57
C ASN A 697 -1.04 143.09 -28.07
N ASP A 698 -2.12 143.32 -28.80
CA ASP A 698 -2.12 143.64 -30.22
C ASP A 698 -1.94 145.13 -30.49
N ALA A 699 -1.63 145.49 -31.74
CA ALA A 699 -1.55 146.88 -32.16
C ALA A 699 -2.96 147.45 -32.38
N PRO A 700 -3.28 148.65 -31.85
CA PRO A 700 -4.59 149.26 -32.05
C PRO A 700 -4.83 149.62 -33.52
N GLY A 701 -6.05 149.35 -34.00
CA GLY A 701 -6.45 149.63 -35.37
C GLY A 701 -6.87 151.09 -35.55
N ALA A 702 -5.95 151.93 -36.05
CA ALA A 702 -6.24 153.32 -36.38
C ALA A 702 -7.06 153.46 -37.67
N ALA A 703 -8.12 154.26 -37.64
CA ALA A 703 -9.02 154.55 -38.77
C ALA A 703 -8.83 155.98 -39.27
N ASN A 704 -8.97 156.21 -40.57
CA ASN A 704 -8.81 157.55 -41.15
C ASN A 704 -9.95 158.49 -40.69
N ASP A 705 -9.58 159.55 -39.99
CA ASP A 705 -10.51 160.62 -39.61
C ASP A 705 -10.85 161.57 -40.75
N ALA A 706 -12.09 162.07 -40.70
CA ALA A 706 -12.52 163.20 -41.52
C ALA A 706 -13.36 164.16 -40.65
N ALA A 707 -12.95 165.43 -40.64
CA ALA A 707 -13.70 166.51 -40.01
C ALA A 707 -13.90 167.65 -41.02
N THR A 708 -15.10 168.24 -41.01
CA THR A 708 -15.39 169.49 -41.73
C THR A 708 -15.54 170.60 -40.71
N VAL A 709 -14.73 171.65 -40.83
CA VAL A 709 -14.80 172.85 -40.00
C VAL A 709 -15.19 174.04 -40.86
N ALA A 710 -15.94 174.99 -40.30
CA ALA A 710 -16.22 176.26 -40.96
C ALA A 710 -14.97 177.15 -40.94
N GLU A 711 -14.83 178.03 -41.94
CA GLU A 711 -13.81 179.09 -41.90
C GLU A 711 -14.04 180.00 -40.68
N ASP A 712 -12.95 180.50 -40.10
CA ASP A 712 -12.90 181.28 -38.86
C ASP A 712 -13.60 180.65 -37.62
N ALA A 713 -13.87 179.35 -37.65
CA ALA A 713 -14.32 178.62 -36.47
C ALA A 713 -13.22 178.58 -35.38
N GLY A 714 -13.64 178.65 -34.12
CA GLY A 714 -12.76 178.40 -32.98
C GLY A 714 -12.24 176.96 -32.96
N ALA A 715 -11.22 176.69 -32.13
CA ALA A 715 -10.61 175.38 -31.99
C ALA A 715 -11.67 174.28 -31.78
N THR A 716 -11.84 173.44 -32.79
CA THR A 716 -12.86 172.39 -32.83
C THR A 716 -12.20 171.05 -32.45
N ALA A 717 -12.74 170.39 -31.43
CA ALA A 717 -12.27 169.07 -31.05
C ALA A 717 -12.68 168.03 -32.10
N ILE A 718 -11.71 167.31 -32.66
CA ILE A 718 -11.93 166.18 -33.56
C ILE A 718 -11.74 164.91 -32.71
N PRO A 719 -12.79 164.07 -32.52
CA PRO A 719 -12.69 162.86 -31.71
C PRO A 719 -12.05 161.72 -32.52
N VAL A 720 -10.73 161.79 -32.70
CA VAL A 720 -9.92 160.87 -33.55
C VAL A 720 -9.83 159.41 -33.05
N LEU A 721 -10.32 159.12 -31.84
CA LEU A 721 -10.36 157.76 -31.29
C LEU A 721 -11.75 157.09 -31.41
N ALA A 722 -12.73 157.75 -32.04
CA ALA A 722 -14.12 157.29 -32.04
C ALA A 722 -14.44 156.19 -33.07
N ASN A 723 -13.56 156.03 -34.05
CA ASN A 723 -13.55 155.10 -35.17
C ASN A 723 -12.41 154.07 -35.09
N ASP A 724 -11.42 154.32 -34.23
CA ASP A 724 -10.33 153.39 -33.92
C ASP A 724 -10.81 152.17 -33.13
N ALA A 725 -10.11 151.04 -33.29
CA ALA A 725 -10.44 149.78 -32.62
C ALA A 725 -9.35 149.35 -31.62
N THR A 726 -9.75 148.97 -30.41
CA THR A 726 -8.92 148.15 -29.51
C THR A 726 -8.96 146.67 -29.87
N ALA A 727 -9.90 146.25 -30.73
CA ALA A 727 -10.02 144.85 -31.12
C ALA A 727 -8.73 144.41 -31.85
N PRO A 728 -8.17 143.23 -31.51
CA PRO A 728 -8.84 142.13 -30.81
C PRO A 728 -8.94 142.25 -29.28
N ASP A 729 -8.09 143.05 -28.64
CA ASP A 729 -8.00 143.20 -27.19
C ASP A 729 -9.26 143.78 -26.53
N ALA A 730 -9.73 143.07 -25.50
CA ALA A 730 -10.91 143.44 -24.72
C ALA A 730 -10.53 144.16 -23.42
N GLY A 731 -10.91 145.44 -23.32
CA GLY A 731 -10.75 146.25 -22.11
C GLY A 731 -9.57 147.21 -22.09
N GLU A 732 -8.83 147.33 -23.20
CA GLU A 732 -7.78 148.33 -23.37
C GLU A 732 -8.34 149.75 -23.55
N THR A 733 -7.46 150.75 -23.44
CA THR A 733 -7.81 152.16 -23.63
C THR A 733 -6.83 152.81 -24.60
N LEU A 734 -7.35 153.31 -25.71
CA LEU A 734 -6.57 154.03 -26.70
C LEU A 734 -6.09 155.38 -26.17
N THR A 735 -4.86 155.76 -26.51
CA THR A 735 -4.30 157.09 -26.21
C THR A 735 -3.56 157.64 -27.43
N ILE A 736 -3.59 158.96 -27.59
CA ILE A 736 -2.93 159.67 -28.70
C ILE A 736 -1.55 160.14 -28.20
N THR A 737 -0.48 159.82 -28.94
CA THR A 737 0.91 160.22 -28.65
C THR A 737 1.44 161.23 -29.65
#